data_AF-A0A0V0TJ38-F1
#
_entry.id   AF-A0A0V0TJ38-F1
#
_cell.length_a   1.000
_cell.length_b   1.000
_cell.length_c   1.000
_cell.angle_alpha   90.00
_cell.angle_beta   90.00
_cell.angle_gamma   90.00
#
_symmetry.space_group_name_H-M   'P 1'
#
loop_
_entity.id
_entity.type
_entity.pdbx_description
1 polymer ?
#
loop_
_entity_poly.entity_id
_entity_poly.type
_entity_poly.pdbx_seq_one_letter_code
_entity_poly.pdbx_strand_id
1 'polypeptide(L)'
;MQNRKGDLYEIWSNTIKSYCQAIGLPDNERLISVFFGGALGSLFSGLQFISSPWFGAMSDIYGRKWMLLISLAGTFTSYLLWSCASSFGIFMLSRIIGGLSKASTSISIAIVADLFPPEERGKGMAFVGLAFSSGFVIGPTLGAIAAYWNRMKTISIFTPAYLALLITSIEFLWVWIFLKETLPEVKKKKHRNLVFPQFFSYINPASLFVFKPLEKRIEQKVHQKIKRTGLVYFLFLFIYSGLEFTLTFFAHERFNFNSMQQGKMFFYIGIIMIIIQGGYVRKIKTEKQKATASKGITVSLISFLAISLAWNVYYFYGSLTLYSLASGIVVPCLTTEVSSQGIFNPMHLNFLVFFIQFFETVSPSEKGSVLGIFRALGSLARAIGPVCASTVFWLFGDTITYIIGGLLMWVHWNIISSSQIYEKCDSSDEEFDENHERASIFLNGSIDAKQNHLIEREASEHLINKMYEEPSGCAVTTVVEDALDFTKAGIEAIIEDDVTSRFSAAELTSWNLLTRSSYGYHLLNWKLGLLWGFGLIIRYFVIFPINLTILIIALFILIATGCTITFIRDEEKKRKISRSMSLVCYRILLQACSGVVTFHNRHNSAKPGGICVANHTSPIDALVLACDNCYAFVGQRQGGFLGFIQNSLLKLDAHIWFDREEGSDKLLVRNRLREHVQDHSKLPILIFPEGTCINNTSVMMFRKGSFEVGDVIYPVAIKYDARFGDAFWNSSKVSYFEYLMMMMTSWALVCDVWYLPPMVRQDGEDAIAFASRVKKAIAKAGGLVELEWDGQLKRHFVKSEVIDKQRQKYSERIMRVQLDDDVSHMLHCKNSEEY
;
A
#
# COMPACT_ATOMS: atom_id res chain seq x y z
N MET A 1 12.96 48.13 -17.55
CA MET A 1 11.99 47.48 -16.65
C MET A 1 10.78 48.35 -16.27
N GLN A 2 10.77 49.67 -16.56
CA GLN A 2 9.63 50.56 -16.26
C GLN A 2 8.36 50.26 -17.10
N ASN A 3 8.47 49.90 -18.38
CA ASN A 3 7.31 49.60 -19.26
C ASN A 3 6.50 48.32 -18.92
N ARG A 4 6.80 47.60 -17.84
CA ARG A 4 6.07 46.38 -17.42
C ARG A 4 5.18 46.56 -16.18
N LYS A 5 5.28 47.72 -15.53
CA LYS A 5 4.47 48.11 -14.37
C LYS A 5 3.23 48.82 -14.92
N GLY A 6 2.11 48.11 -15.03
CA GLY A 6 0.80 48.72 -15.35
C GLY A 6 0.05 49.12 -14.08
N ASP A 7 -1.11 49.76 -14.22
CA ASP A 7 -1.92 50.32 -13.13
C ASP A 7 -2.17 49.32 -11.98
N LEU A 8 -2.38 48.05 -12.30
CA LEU A 8 -2.60 46.99 -11.31
C LEU A 8 -1.38 46.79 -10.39
N TYR A 9 -0.17 46.93 -10.92
CA TYR A 9 1.06 46.82 -10.11
C TYR A 9 1.16 48.00 -9.13
N GLU A 10 0.79 49.20 -9.57
CA GLU A 10 0.82 50.39 -8.72
C GLU A 10 -0.22 50.31 -7.62
N ILE A 11 -1.46 49.94 -7.93
CA ILE A 11 -2.51 49.71 -6.93
C ILE A 11 -2.03 48.69 -5.90
N TRP A 12 -1.56 47.52 -6.36
CA TRP A 12 -1.09 46.45 -5.48
C TRP A 12 0.09 46.90 -4.61
N SER A 13 1.10 47.55 -5.21
CA SER A 13 2.26 48.06 -4.48
C SER A 13 1.88 49.16 -3.49
N ASN A 14 0.95 50.05 -3.83
CA ASN A 14 0.51 51.14 -2.96
C ASN A 14 -0.28 50.59 -1.78
N THR A 15 -1.19 49.63 -2.00
CA THR A 15 -1.92 48.96 -0.91
C THR A 15 -0.96 48.28 0.07
N ILE A 16 0.06 47.57 -0.43
CA ILE A 16 1.06 46.94 0.44
C ILE A 16 1.87 47.98 1.20
N LYS A 17 2.32 49.05 0.53
CA LYS A 17 3.05 50.14 1.20
C LYS A 17 2.22 50.80 2.29
N SER A 18 0.95 51.11 2.01
CA SER A 18 0.02 51.67 3.00
C SER A 18 -0.19 50.72 4.19
N TYR A 19 -0.32 49.42 3.95
CA TYR A 19 -0.39 48.43 5.03
C TYR A 19 0.92 48.37 5.83
N CYS A 20 2.08 48.34 5.17
CA CYS A 20 3.40 48.34 5.82
C CYS A 20 3.60 49.58 6.70
N GLN A 21 3.20 50.75 6.22
CA GLN A 21 3.23 52.01 6.98
C GLN A 21 2.29 51.95 8.19
N ALA A 22 1.07 51.40 8.03
CA ALA A 22 0.10 51.28 9.12
C ALA A 22 0.57 50.37 10.27
N ILE A 23 1.38 49.34 9.97
CA ILE A 23 1.95 48.45 10.98
C ILE A 23 3.33 48.91 11.51
N GLY A 24 3.80 50.09 11.11
CA GLY A 24 5.06 50.67 11.59
C GLY A 24 6.33 50.03 11.00
N LEU A 25 6.25 49.41 9.82
CA LEU A 25 7.42 48.81 9.16
C LEU A 25 8.43 49.90 8.75
N PRO A 26 9.74 49.72 9.01
CA PRO A 26 10.77 50.62 8.49
C PRO A 26 10.74 50.67 6.96
N ASP A 27 11.00 51.83 6.36
CA ASP A 27 10.98 52.02 4.91
C ASP A 27 12.19 51.34 4.24
N ASN A 28 12.11 50.02 4.15
CA ASN A 28 13.14 49.13 3.63
C ASN A 28 12.55 48.33 2.46
N GLU A 29 13.05 48.60 1.24
CA GLU A 29 12.57 47.95 0.02
C GLU A 29 12.60 46.41 0.10
N ARG A 30 13.57 45.84 0.82
CA ARG A 30 13.67 44.38 0.96
C ARG A 30 12.52 43.80 1.77
N LEU A 31 12.14 44.45 2.87
CA LEU A 31 11.02 44.02 3.72
C LEU A 31 9.69 44.19 2.98
N ILE A 32 9.50 45.33 2.30
CA ILE A 32 8.34 45.58 1.45
C ILE A 32 8.21 44.50 0.37
N SER A 33 9.32 44.06 -0.23
CA SER A 33 9.32 42.96 -1.20
C SER A 33 8.89 41.62 -0.60
N VAL A 34 9.21 41.33 0.68
CA VAL A 34 8.73 40.11 1.35
C VAL A 34 7.21 40.17 1.56
N PHE A 35 6.69 41.31 2.02
CA PHE A 35 5.23 41.53 2.12
C PHE A 35 4.52 41.42 0.78
N PHE A 36 5.13 41.94 -0.28
CA PHE A 36 4.60 41.82 -1.63
C PHE A 36 4.46 40.35 -2.06
N GLY A 37 5.50 39.54 -1.83
CA GLY A 37 5.45 38.10 -2.07
C GLY A 37 4.45 37.38 -1.16
N GLY A 38 4.39 37.75 0.11
CA GLY A 38 3.45 37.21 1.10
C GLY A 38 1.99 37.44 0.71
N ALA A 39 1.64 38.65 0.27
CA ALA A 39 0.31 38.99 -0.20
C ALA A 39 -0.12 38.16 -1.42
N LEU A 40 0.81 37.87 -2.34
CA LEU A 40 0.55 36.94 -3.46
C LEU A 40 0.32 35.51 -2.96
N GLY A 41 1.06 35.07 -1.94
CA GLY A 41 0.83 33.78 -1.27
C GLY A 41 -0.53 33.69 -0.59
N SER A 42 -0.96 34.76 0.08
CA SER A 42 -2.29 34.88 0.70
C SER A 42 -3.40 34.85 -0.35
N LEU A 43 -3.24 35.58 -1.46
CA LEU A 43 -4.18 35.51 -2.60
C LEU A 43 -4.29 34.08 -3.14
N PHE A 44 -3.15 33.42 -3.36
CA PHE A 44 -3.10 32.05 -3.86
C PHE A 44 -3.84 31.08 -2.92
N SER A 45 -3.62 31.21 -1.61
CA SER A 45 -4.28 30.39 -0.58
C SER A 45 -5.78 30.70 -0.46
N GLY A 46 -6.18 31.96 -0.60
CA GLY A 46 -7.60 32.36 -0.62
C GLY A 46 -8.36 31.79 -1.81
N LEU A 47 -7.74 31.74 -3.00
CA LEU A 47 -8.31 31.09 -4.17
C LEU A 47 -8.41 29.58 -4.00
N GLN A 48 -7.39 28.96 -3.39
CA GLN A 48 -7.42 27.53 -3.05
C GLN A 48 -8.52 27.20 -2.03
N PHE A 49 -8.80 28.10 -1.08
CA PHE A 49 -9.93 27.99 -0.15
C PHE A 49 -11.27 27.92 -0.89
N ILE A 50 -11.46 28.77 -1.91
CA ILE A 50 -12.69 28.81 -2.72
C ILE A 50 -12.83 27.53 -3.56
N SER A 51 -11.75 27.07 -4.20
CA SER A 51 -11.84 25.97 -5.17
C SER A 51 -11.84 24.57 -4.54
N SER A 52 -11.13 24.38 -3.41
CA SER A 52 -10.90 23.04 -2.84
C SER A 52 -12.17 22.26 -2.45
N PRO A 53 -13.18 22.86 -1.78
CA PRO A 53 -14.41 22.15 -1.41
C PRO A 53 -15.21 21.76 -2.65
N TRP A 54 -15.34 22.69 -3.60
CA TRP A 54 -16.11 22.49 -4.81
C TRP A 54 -15.51 21.39 -5.69
N PHE A 55 -14.21 21.46 -5.98
CA PHE A 55 -13.53 20.44 -6.77
C PHE A 55 -13.49 19.09 -6.05
N GLY A 56 -13.38 19.09 -4.72
CA GLY A 56 -13.53 17.90 -3.89
C GLY A 56 -14.90 17.23 -4.12
N ALA A 57 -15.98 18.00 -3.99
CA ALA A 57 -17.34 17.50 -4.22
C ALA A 57 -17.63 17.11 -5.67
N MET A 58 -17.06 17.83 -6.65
CA MET A 58 -17.15 17.45 -8.06
C MET A 58 -16.41 16.14 -8.34
N SER A 59 -15.31 15.87 -7.64
CA SER A 59 -14.56 14.61 -7.81
C SER A 59 -15.31 13.40 -7.23
N ASP A 60 -16.23 13.61 -6.30
CA ASP A 60 -17.17 12.58 -5.82
C ASP A 60 -18.23 12.22 -6.88
N ILE A 61 -18.46 13.09 -7.89
CA ILE A 61 -19.48 12.90 -8.95
C ILE A 61 -18.82 12.42 -10.25
N TYR A 62 -17.84 13.17 -10.74
CA TYR A 62 -17.23 12.95 -12.06
C TYR A 62 -16.07 11.94 -12.02
N GLY A 63 -15.61 11.57 -10.82
CA GLY A 63 -14.46 10.70 -10.61
C GLY A 63 -13.19 11.47 -10.24
N ARG A 64 -12.28 10.82 -9.52
CA ARG A 64 -11.04 11.41 -9.01
C ARG A 64 -10.06 11.74 -10.12
N LYS A 65 -9.91 10.82 -11.08
CA LYS A 65 -8.91 10.95 -12.16
C LYS A 65 -9.20 12.18 -13.02
N TRP A 66 -10.44 12.32 -13.46
CA TRP A 66 -10.82 13.39 -14.38
C TRP A 66 -10.77 14.76 -13.73
N MET A 67 -11.26 14.89 -12.50
CA MET A 67 -11.18 16.16 -11.78
C MET A 67 -9.73 16.55 -11.46
N LEU A 68 -8.86 15.57 -11.16
CA LEU A 68 -7.43 15.83 -11.01
C LEU A 68 -6.80 16.35 -12.32
N LEU A 69 -7.11 15.72 -13.46
CA LEU A 69 -6.61 16.16 -14.78
C LEU A 69 -7.09 17.57 -15.14
N ILE A 70 -8.35 17.93 -14.87
CA ILE A 70 -8.85 19.30 -15.09
C ILE A 70 -8.06 20.30 -14.25
N SER A 71 -7.82 19.97 -12.99
CA SER A 71 -7.01 20.80 -12.08
C SER A 71 -5.55 20.93 -12.54
N LEU A 72 -4.97 19.86 -13.09
CA LEU A 72 -3.61 19.90 -13.66
C LEU A 72 -3.56 20.69 -14.97
N ALA A 73 -4.58 20.61 -15.82
CA ALA A 73 -4.69 21.43 -17.02
C ALA A 73 -4.75 22.93 -16.68
N GLY A 74 -5.50 23.32 -15.63
CA GLY A 74 -5.50 24.69 -15.15
C GLY A 74 -4.13 25.13 -14.61
N THR A 75 -3.41 24.24 -13.92
CA THR A 75 -2.03 24.49 -13.47
C THR A 75 -1.06 24.66 -14.65
N PHE A 76 -1.20 23.84 -15.69
CA PHE A 76 -0.45 23.97 -16.94
C PHE A 76 -0.71 25.33 -17.60
N THR A 77 -1.97 25.74 -17.74
CA THR A 77 -2.35 27.06 -18.29
C THR A 77 -1.77 28.21 -17.45
N SER A 78 -1.76 28.09 -16.12
CA SER A 78 -1.11 29.04 -15.22
C SER A 78 0.38 29.20 -15.54
N TYR A 79 1.14 28.10 -15.63
CA TYR A 79 2.56 28.17 -15.94
C TYR A 79 2.84 28.62 -17.37
N LEU A 80 1.98 28.28 -18.32
CA LEU A 80 2.06 28.77 -19.69
C LEU A 80 1.93 30.29 -19.74
N LEU A 81 0.90 30.85 -19.07
CA LEU A 81 0.71 32.30 -18.96
C LEU A 81 1.87 32.99 -18.24
N TRP A 82 2.43 32.36 -17.20
CA TRP A 82 3.60 32.89 -16.52
C TRP A 82 4.82 32.94 -17.44
N SER A 83 5.02 31.91 -18.26
CA SER A 83 6.17 31.79 -19.17
C SER A 83 6.19 32.87 -20.27
N CYS A 84 5.03 33.43 -20.61
CA CYS A 84 4.89 34.52 -21.59
C CYS A 84 4.45 35.85 -20.95
N ALA A 85 4.52 35.99 -19.62
CA ALA A 85 4.02 37.17 -18.92
C ALA A 85 4.83 38.43 -19.26
N SER A 86 4.25 39.30 -20.08
CA SER A 86 4.82 40.59 -20.48
C SER A 86 4.48 41.73 -19.50
N SER A 87 3.45 41.56 -18.67
CA SER A 87 2.98 42.54 -17.69
C SER A 87 2.65 41.89 -16.34
N PHE A 88 2.60 42.70 -15.27
CA PHE A 88 2.15 42.22 -13.95
C PHE A 88 0.71 41.69 -13.97
N GLY A 89 -0.17 42.24 -14.82
CA GLY A 89 -1.55 41.76 -14.95
C GLY A 89 -1.63 40.31 -15.45
N ILE A 90 -0.84 39.95 -16.47
CA ILE A 90 -0.77 38.57 -16.98
C ILE A 90 -0.16 37.65 -15.93
N PHE A 91 0.87 38.13 -15.21
CA PHE A 91 1.43 37.38 -14.09
C PHE A 91 0.40 37.15 -12.96
N MET A 92 -0.38 38.16 -12.59
CA MET A 92 -1.43 38.05 -11.59
C MET A 92 -2.51 37.06 -12.04
N LEU A 93 -2.96 37.15 -13.29
CA LEU A 93 -3.90 36.19 -13.88
C LEU A 93 -3.35 34.75 -13.83
N SER A 94 -2.06 34.57 -14.11
CA SER A 94 -1.40 33.26 -13.96
C SER A 94 -1.53 32.73 -12.53
N ARG A 95 -1.32 33.58 -11.51
CA ARG A 95 -1.47 33.20 -10.09
C ARG A 95 -2.91 32.87 -9.75
N ILE A 96 -3.87 33.62 -10.29
CA ILE A 96 -5.30 33.39 -10.06
C ILE A 96 -5.72 32.01 -10.56
N ILE A 97 -5.40 31.71 -11.83
CA ILE A 97 -5.70 30.42 -12.44
C ILE A 97 -5.00 29.29 -11.68
N GLY A 98 -3.73 29.48 -11.31
CA GLY A 98 -2.96 28.49 -10.57
C GLY A 98 -3.53 28.21 -9.17
N GLY A 99 -3.99 29.25 -8.46
CA GLY A 99 -4.58 29.13 -7.13
C GLY A 99 -5.91 28.36 -7.15
N LEU A 100 -6.80 28.73 -8.07
CA LEU A 100 -8.06 28.01 -8.29
C LEU A 100 -7.80 26.54 -8.69
N SER A 101 -6.75 26.31 -9.49
CA SER A 101 -6.35 24.98 -9.95
C SER A 101 -5.58 24.16 -8.91
N LYS A 102 -5.37 24.68 -7.69
CA LYS A 102 -4.64 23.94 -6.64
C LYS A 102 -5.51 22.99 -5.83
N ALA A 103 -6.79 22.86 -6.18
CA ALA A 103 -7.65 21.79 -5.69
C ALA A 103 -7.14 20.37 -6.03
N SER A 104 -6.20 20.24 -6.97
CA SER A 104 -5.44 19.01 -7.23
C SER A 104 -4.87 18.37 -5.96
N THR A 105 -4.49 19.19 -4.97
CA THR A 105 -4.02 18.72 -3.67
C THR A 105 -5.10 17.96 -2.89
N SER A 106 -6.30 18.51 -2.77
CA SER A 106 -7.39 17.86 -2.01
C SER A 106 -7.85 16.58 -2.70
N ILE A 107 -7.93 16.59 -4.03
CA ILE A 107 -8.27 15.39 -4.83
C ILE A 107 -7.20 14.31 -4.66
N SER A 108 -5.91 14.67 -4.67
CA SER A 108 -4.81 13.71 -4.45
C SER A 108 -4.89 13.03 -3.07
N ILE A 109 -5.25 13.79 -2.04
CA ILE A 109 -5.44 13.24 -0.69
C ILE A 109 -6.67 12.32 -0.65
N ALA A 110 -7.74 12.67 -1.36
CA ALA A 110 -8.91 11.80 -1.50
C ALA A 110 -8.56 10.49 -2.23
N ILE A 111 -7.74 10.55 -3.29
CA ILE A 111 -7.21 9.37 -3.98
C ILE A 111 -6.42 8.48 -3.02
N VAL A 112 -5.52 9.06 -2.22
CA VAL A 112 -4.76 8.31 -1.21
C VAL A 112 -5.70 7.68 -0.18
N ALA A 113 -6.73 8.40 0.27
CA ALA A 113 -7.75 7.85 1.17
C ALA A 113 -8.62 6.75 0.52
N ASP A 114 -8.73 6.73 -0.81
CA ASP A 114 -9.40 5.69 -1.59
C ASP A 114 -8.53 4.45 -1.78
N LEU A 115 -7.22 4.62 -1.96
CA LEU A 115 -6.28 3.52 -2.21
C LEU A 115 -5.89 2.74 -0.95
N PHE A 116 -5.73 3.42 0.20
CA PHE A 116 -5.26 2.77 1.42
C PHE A 116 -6.43 2.27 2.29
N PRO A 117 -6.35 1.01 2.79
CA PRO A 117 -7.29 0.53 3.80
C PRO A 117 -7.15 1.35 5.09
N PRO A 118 -8.20 1.41 5.93
CA PRO A 118 -8.30 2.36 7.06
C PRO A 118 -7.13 2.30 8.04
N GLU A 119 -6.62 1.11 8.32
CA GLU A 119 -5.48 0.85 9.20
C GLU A 119 -4.15 1.39 8.64
N GLU A 120 -4.05 1.46 7.31
CA GLU A 120 -2.85 1.91 6.60
C GLU A 120 -2.96 3.34 6.06
N ARG A 121 -4.11 4.01 6.24
CA ARG A 121 -4.29 5.41 5.80
C ARG A 121 -3.23 6.35 6.38
N GLY A 122 -2.79 6.09 7.61
CA GLY A 122 -1.67 6.82 8.22
C GLY A 122 -0.38 6.74 7.41
N LYS A 123 -0.08 5.58 6.81
CA LYS A 123 1.06 5.40 5.89
C LYS A 123 0.87 6.25 4.63
N GLY A 124 -0.32 6.22 4.04
CA GLY A 124 -0.66 7.02 2.87
C GLY A 124 -0.52 8.53 3.10
N MET A 125 -1.06 9.04 4.20
CA MET A 125 -0.99 10.46 4.54
C MET A 125 0.43 10.91 4.90
N ALA A 126 1.25 10.02 5.49
CA ALA A 126 2.66 10.27 5.69
C ALA A 126 3.41 10.44 4.36
N PHE A 127 3.09 9.66 3.31
CA PHE A 127 3.66 9.86 1.97
C PHE A 127 3.24 11.20 1.33
N VAL A 128 1.98 11.62 1.54
CA VAL A 128 1.54 12.97 1.12
C VAL A 128 2.38 14.04 1.81
N GLY A 129 2.58 13.92 3.12
CA GLY A 129 3.45 14.81 3.89
C GLY A 129 4.87 14.84 3.33
N LEU A 130 5.45 13.67 3.08
CA LEU A 130 6.79 13.52 2.52
C LEU A 130 6.94 14.22 1.17
N ALA A 131 5.92 14.14 0.30
CA ALA A 131 5.89 14.82 -0.98
C ALA A 131 5.89 16.35 -0.82
N PHE A 132 5.09 16.88 0.12
CA PHE A 132 5.12 18.31 0.44
C PHE A 132 6.50 18.75 0.94
N SER A 133 7.05 18.06 1.94
CA SER A 133 8.36 18.40 2.52
C SER A 133 9.48 18.33 1.48
N SER A 134 9.47 17.33 0.61
CA SER A 134 10.41 17.22 -0.51
C SER A 134 10.26 18.39 -1.50
N GLY A 135 9.03 18.79 -1.81
CA GLY A 135 8.76 19.97 -2.65
C GLY A 135 9.26 21.27 -2.01
N PHE A 136 9.11 21.44 -0.70
CA PHE A 136 9.62 22.59 0.05
C PHE A 136 11.15 22.61 0.19
N VAL A 137 11.82 21.47 0.07
CA VAL A 137 13.30 21.40 0.02
C VAL A 137 13.80 21.67 -1.40
N ILE A 138 13.29 20.92 -2.38
CA ILE A 138 13.79 20.96 -3.76
C ILE A 138 13.40 22.27 -4.46
N GLY A 139 12.16 22.73 -4.28
CA GLY A 139 11.60 23.89 -4.97
C GLY A 139 12.37 25.19 -4.73
N PRO A 140 12.49 25.67 -3.47
CA PRO A 140 13.25 26.87 -3.14
C PRO A 140 14.73 26.76 -3.52
N THR A 141 15.33 25.58 -3.42
CA THR A 141 16.72 25.33 -3.84
C THR A 141 16.88 25.57 -5.34
N LEU A 142 16.03 24.96 -6.17
CA LEU A 142 16.04 25.20 -7.62
C LEU A 142 15.73 26.66 -7.97
N GLY A 143 14.81 27.30 -7.25
CA GLY A 143 14.48 28.72 -7.42
C GLY A 143 15.67 29.63 -7.10
N ALA A 144 16.41 29.36 -6.02
CA ALA A 144 17.59 30.12 -5.62
C ALA A 144 18.74 29.96 -6.63
N ILE A 145 18.97 28.74 -7.12
CA ILE A 145 19.95 28.44 -8.17
C ILE A 145 19.58 29.20 -9.46
N ALA A 146 18.30 29.15 -9.86
CA ALA A 146 17.85 29.86 -11.05
C ALA A 146 17.97 31.39 -10.89
N ALA A 147 17.67 31.95 -9.72
CA ALA A 147 17.86 33.36 -9.43
C ALA A 147 19.34 33.76 -9.49
N TYR A 148 20.24 32.92 -8.98
CA TYR A 148 21.69 33.11 -9.06
C TYR A 148 22.20 33.10 -10.50
N TRP A 149 21.82 32.09 -11.30
CA TRP A 149 22.19 32.00 -12.72
C TRP A 149 21.59 33.13 -13.56
N ASN A 150 20.40 33.62 -13.21
CA ASN A 150 19.82 34.78 -13.87
C ASN A 150 20.61 36.07 -13.56
N ARG A 151 21.07 36.25 -12.32
CA ARG A 151 21.96 37.38 -11.97
C ARG A 151 23.28 37.34 -12.72
N MET A 152 23.82 36.14 -12.97
CA MET A 152 24.99 35.94 -13.83
C MET A 152 24.69 36.03 -15.34
N LYS A 153 23.45 36.39 -15.72
CA LYS A 153 22.96 36.47 -17.11
C LYS A 153 23.09 35.16 -17.90
N THR A 154 23.26 34.03 -17.22
CA THR A 154 23.39 32.69 -17.84
C THR A 154 22.04 32.16 -18.30
N ILE A 155 20.95 32.51 -17.59
CA ILE A 155 19.59 32.08 -17.91
C ILE A 155 18.59 33.24 -17.87
N SER A 156 17.45 33.07 -18.53
CA SER A 156 16.34 34.05 -18.55
C SER A 156 15.56 34.07 -17.22
N ILE A 157 14.91 35.20 -16.92
CA ILE A 157 14.01 35.34 -15.76
C ILE A 157 12.78 34.42 -15.86
N PHE A 158 12.45 33.97 -17.07
CA PHE A 158 11.33 33.04 -17.33
C PHE A 158 11.74 31.56 -17.26
N THR A 159 13.02 31.24 -17.10
CA THR A 159 13.50 29.85 -17.02
C THR A 159 12.80 29.03 -15.92
N PRO A 160 12.55 29.56 -14.70
CA PRO A 160 11.73 28.86 -13.71
C PRO A 160 10.31 28.53 -14.17
N ALA A 161 9.71 29.41 -14.98
CA ALA A 161 8.37 29.20 -15.53
C ALA A 161 8.37 28.08 -16.58
N TYR A 162 9.37 28.03 -17.47
CA TYR A 162 9.53 26.93 -18.43
C TYR A 162 9.78 25.59 -17.74
N LEU A 163 10.60 25.57 -16.68
CA LEU A 163 10.85 24.36 -15.91
C LEU A 163 9.57 23.86 -15.21
N ALA A 164 8.80 24.77 -14.59
CA ALA A 164 7.52 24.44 -13.97
C ALA A 164 6.53 23.90 -15.01
N LEU A 165 6.46 24.53 -16.19
CA LEU A 165 5.62 24.09 -17.30
C LEU A 165 5.98 22.66 -17.74
N LEU A 166 7.27 22.37 -17.93
CA LEU A 166 7.77 21.04 -18.32
C LEU A 166 7.40 19.98 -17.27
N ILE A 167 7.66 20.26 -15.98
CA ILE A 167 7.35 19.33 -14.89
C ILE A 167 5.85 19.05 -14.84
N THR A 168 5.00 20.08 -14.94
CA THR A 168 3.54 19.90 -14.95
C THR A 168 3.05 19.19 -16.21
N SER A 169 3.67 19.38 -17.37
CA SER A 169 3.35 18.59 -18.58
C SER A 169 3.65 17.11 -18.37
N ILE A 170 4.80 16.79 -17.79
CA ILE A 170 5.18 15.40 -17.46
C ILE A 170 4.20 14.82 -16.44
N GLU A 171 3.88 15.57 -15.38
CA GLU A 171 2.90 15.17 -14.38
C GLU A 171 1.51 14.91 -14.99
N PHE A 172 1.03 15.79 -15.87
CA PHE A 172 -0.25 15.63 -16.55
C PHE A 172 -0.28 14.35 -17.40
N LEU A 173 0.75 14.13 -18.23
CA LEU A 173 0.85 12.92 -19.05
C LEU A 173 0.95 11.65 -18.20
N TRP A 174 1.71 11.71 -17.11
CA TRP A 174 1.87 10.61 -16.17
C TRP A 174 0.53 10.23 -15.52
N VAL A 175 -0.21 11.22 -15.00
CA VAL A 175 -1.53 11.00 -14.41
C VAL A 175 -2.52 10.50 -15.45
N TRP A 176 -2.49 11.04 -16.67
CA TRP A 176 -3.39 10.62 -17.73
C TRP A 176 -3.21 9.14 -18.11
N ILE A 177 -1.95 8.69 -18.23
CA ILE A 177 -1.60 7.33 -18.64
C ILE A 177 -1.73 6.33 -17.47
N PHE A 178 -1.16 6.64 -16.30
CA PHE A 178 -0.95 5.64 -15.23
C PHE A 178 -2.00 5.67 -14.12
N LEU A 179 -2.61 6.82 -13.82
CA LEU A 179 -3.62 6.87 -12.76
C LEU A 179 -4.91 6.20 -13.25
N LYS A 180 -5.37 5.17 -12.55
CA LYS A 180 -6.69 4.57 -12.75
C LYS A 180 -7.73 5.30 -11.91
N GLU A 181 -8.98 5.29 -12.37
CA GLU A 181 -10.08 5.84 -11.58
C GLU A 181 -10.26 5.02 -10.30
N THR A 182 -10.32 5.70 -9.14
CA THR A 182 -10.46 5.05 -7.83
C THR A 182 -11.91 4.96 -7.37
N LEU A 183 -12.82 5.74 -7.98
CA LEU A 183 -14.24 5.76 -7.60
C LEU A 183 -15.11 4.83 -8.50
N PRO A 184 -15.82 3.83 -7.92
CA PRO A 184 -16.69 2.91 -8.68
C PRO A 184 -17.87 3.59 -9.40
N GLU A 185 -18.24 3.12 -10.61
CA GLU A 185 -19.24 3.78 -11.47
C GLU A 185 -20.67 3.83 -10.91
N VAL A 186 -21.09 2.80 -10.16
CA VAL A 186 -22.46 2.66 -9.63
C VAL A 186 -22.87 3.83 -8.70
N LYS A 187 -21.90 4.55 -8.11
CA LYS A 187 -22.14 5.58 -7.09
C LYS A 187 -22.21 7.03 -7.64
N LYS A 188 -21.94 7.25 -8.93
CA LYS A 188 -21.82 8.60 -9.54
C LYS A 188 -23.16 9.32 -9.78
N LYS A 189 -24.26 8.59 -10.04
CA LYS A 189 -25.56 9.18 -10.47
C LYS A 189 -26.42 9.75 -9.33
N LYS A 190 -26.37 9.19 -8.10
CA LYS A 190 -27.22 9.60 -6.96
C LYS A 190 -26.81 10.95 -6.35
N HIS A 191 -25.51 11.32 -6.44
CA HIS A 191 -24.96 12.54 -5.81
C HIS A 191 -25.07 13.82 -6.65
N ARG A 192 -25.25 13.71 -7.96
CA ARG A 192 -25.30 14.87 -8.87
C ARG A 192 -26.43 15.86 -8.50
N ASN A 193 -27.59 15.35 -8.11
CA ASN A 193 -28.76 16.17 -7.77
C ASN A 193 -28.66 16.87 -6.40
N LEU A 194 -27.66 16.50 -5.56
CA LEU A 194 -27.50 17.01 -4.20
C LEU A 194 -26.42 18.10 -4.08
N VAL A 195 -25.40 18.11 -4.95
CA VAL A 195 -24.23 18.99 -4.80
C VAL A 195 -24.43 20.35 -5.48
N PHE A 196 -24.95 20.37 -6.72
CA PHE A 196 -25.13 21.62 -7.47
C PHE A 196 -26.03 22.66 -6.78
N PRO A 197 -27.20 22.29 -6.18
CA PRO A 197 -28.03 23.23 -5.45
C PRO A 197 -27.37 23.84 -4.21
N GLN A 198 -26.29 23.22 -3.71
CA GLN A 198 -25.59 23.62 -2.48
C GLN A 198 -24.27 24.35 -2.77
N PHE A 199 -24.01 24.80 -4.01
CA PHE A 199 -22.76 25.49 -4.41
C PHE A 199 -22.31 26.57 -3.42
N PHE A 200 -23.22 27.46 -3.02
CA PHE A 200 -22.91 28.54 -2.06
C PHE A 200 -22.48 28.01 -0.68
N SER A 201 -22.99 26.86 -0.25
CA SER A 201 -22.58 26.21 1.02
C SER A 201 -21.17 25.64 0.95
N TYR A 202 -20.64 25.34 -0.24
CA TYR A 202 -19.26 24.90 -0.46
C TYR A 202 -18.26 26.06 -0.55
N ILE A 203 -18.71 27.31 -0.59
CA ILE A 203 -17.84 28.50 -0.68
C ILE A 203 -17.94 29.36 0.58
N ASN A 204 -19.10 29.40 1.24
CA ASN A 204 -19.31 30.21 2.43
C ASN A 204 -18.46 29.69 3.62
N PRO A 205 -17.54 30.49 4.19
CA PRO A 205 -16.72 30.10 5.33
C PRO A 205 -17.52 29.55 6.52
N ALA A 206 -18.62 30.20 6.89
CA ALA A 206 -19.44 29.80 8.03
C ALA A 206 -20.04 28.40 7.85
N SER A 207 -20.47 28.07 6.63
CA SER A 207 -20.98 26.74 6.28
C SER A 207 -19.89 25.67 6.33
N LEU A 208 -18.66 26.01 5.96
CA LEU A 208 -17.52 25.08 5.93
C LEU A 208 -17.02 24.72 7.33
N PHE A 209 -17.00 25.67 8.29
CA PHE A 209 -16.66 25.38 9.68
C PHE A 209 -17.62 24.42 10.37
N VAL A 210 -18.88 24.38 9.93
CA VAL A 210 -19.90 23.46 10.46
C VAL A 210 -20.06 22.21 9.58
N PHE A 211 -19.35 22.11 8.46
CA PHE A 211 -19.51 21.04 7.47
C PHE A 211 -20.99 20.87 7.04
N LYS A 212 -21.72 22.00 6.88
CA LYS A 212 -23.15 22.04 6.56
C LYS A 212 -23.55 21.23 5.31
N PRO A 213 -22.76 21.20 4.21
CA PRO A 213 -23.11 20.39 3.03
C PRO A 213 -23.25 18.88 3.30
N LEU A 214 -22.63 18.40 4.39
CA LEU A 214 -22.54 16.99 4.76
C LEU A 214 -23.44 16.61 5.94
N GLU A 215 -24.06 17.59 6.61
CA GLU A 215 -24.85 17.41 7.83
C GLU A 215 -25.97 16.37 7.68
N LYS A 216 -26.63 16.34 6.52
CA LYS A 216 -27.74 15.40 6.24
C LYS A 216 -27.28 14.08 5.61
N ARG A 217 -25.97 13.91 5.36
CA ARG A 217 -25.42 12.79 4.57
C ARG A 217 -24.50 11.89 5.38
N ILE A 218 -23.99 12.39 6.49
CA ILE A 218 -23.11 11.70 7.42
C ILE A 218 -23.84 11.55 8.76
N GLU A 219 -23.59 10.43 9.46
CA GLU A 219 -24.09 10.20 10.81
C GLU A 219 -23.74 11.35 11.76
N GLN A 220 -24.67 11.76 12.63
CA GLN A 220 -24.50 12.92 13.52
C GLN A 220 -23.26 12.82 14.40
N LYS A 221 -22.95 11.65 14.97
CA LYS A 221 -21.74 11.44 15.79
C LYS A 221 -20.46 11.69 14.99
N VAL A 222 -20.38 11.18 13.77
CA VAL A 222 -19.23 11.38 12.86
C VAL A 222 -19.15 12.83 12.39
N HIS A 223 -20.28 13.46 12.08
CA HIS A 223 -20.34 14.87 11.69
C HIS A 223 -19.79 15.81 12.77
N GLN A 224 -20.12 15.57 14.04
CA GLN A 224 -19.57 16.33 15.16
C GLN A 224 -18.04 16.14 15.31
N LYS A 225 -17.53 14.91 15.14
CA LYS A 225 -16.08 14.62 15.18
C LYS A 225 -15.32 15.33 14.05
N ILE A 226 -15.84 15.30 12.82
CA ILE A 226 -15.22 15.97 11.66
C ILE A 226 -15.24 17.49 11.86
N LYS A 227 -16.35 18.07 12.32
CA LYS A 227 -16.47 19.50 12.63
C LYS A 227 -15.39 19.95 13.63
N ARG A 228 -15.23 19.20 14.73
CA ARG A 228 -14.23 19.49 15.75
C ARG A 228 -12.81 19.38 15.20
N THR A 229 -12.53 18.31 14.45
CA THR A 229 -11.20 18.09 13.86
C THR A 229 -10.86 19.17 12.82
N GLY A 230 -11.84 19.63 12.04
CA GLY A 230 -11.70 20.75 11.11
C GLY A 230 -11.40 22.08 11.79
N LEU A 231 -12.09 22.40 12.89
CA LEU A 231 -11.78 23.58 13.70
C LEU A 231 -10.36 23.50 14.27
N VAL A 232 -9.98 22.33 14.77
CA VAL A 232 -8.64 22.08 15.30
C VAL A 232 -7.57 22.32 14.25
N TYR A 233 -7.77 21.77 13.05
CA TYR A 233 -6.87 21.92 11.93
C TYR A 233 -6.73 23.37 11.47
N PHE A 234 -7.83 24.13 11.43
CA PHE A 234 -7.83 25.56 11.13
C PHE A 234 -6.98 26.34 12.13
N LEU A 235 -7.26 26.19 13.44
CA LEU A 235 -6.57 26.95 14.50
C LEU A 235 -5.07 26.67 14.50
N PHE A 236 -4.69 25.39 14.40
CA PHE A 236 -3.28 25.01 14.30
C PHE A 236 -2.60 25.68 13.10
N LEU A 237 -3.17 25.54 11.89
CA LEU A 237 -2.57 26.12 10.69
C LEU A 237 -2.57 27.65 10.70
N PHE A 238 -3.55 28.28 11.32
CA PHE A 238 -3.65 29.73 11.39
C PHE A 238 -2.46 30.30 12.16
N ILE A 239 -2.21 29.76 13.36
CA ILE A 239 -1.08 30.16 14.20
C ILE A 239 0.24 29.73 13.55
N TYR A 240 0.33 28.46 13.14
CA TYR A 240 1.56 27.89 12.58
C TYR A 240 2.01 28.63 11.32
N SER A 241 1.12 28.87 10.36
CA SER A 241 1.49 29.54 9.10
C SER A 241 1.82 31.01 9.29
N GLY A 242 1.19 31.68 10.26
CA GLY A 242 1.55 33.03 10.64
C GLY A 242 2.99 33.12 11.14
N LEU A 243 3.34 32.28 12.11
CA LEU A 243 4.67 32.24 12.72
C LEU A 243 5.75 31.67 11.78
N GLU A 244 5.37 30.79 10.87
CA GLU A 244 6.23 30.28 9.78
C GLU A 244 6.64 31.42 8.84
N PHE A 245 5.70 32.29 8.46
CA PHE A 245 5.98 33.43 7.60
C PHE A 245 6.89 34.46 8.29
N THR A 246 6.57 34.82 9.54
CA THR A 246 7.37 35.79 10.30
C THR A 246 8.74 35.27 10.74
N LEU A 247 8.99 33.96 10.63
CA LEU A 247 10.29 33.36 10.93
C LEU A 247 11.43 33.93 10.06
N THR A 248 11.10 34.35 8.84
CA THR A 248 12.07 35.02 7.97
C THR A 248 12.46 36.40 8.48
N PHE A 249 11.51 37.16 9.03
CA PHE A 249 11.76 38.44 9.68
C PHE A 249 12.54 38.23 10.97
N PHE A 250 12.12 37.28 11.81
CA PHE A 250 12.81 36.92 13.04
C PHE A 250 14.30 36.62 12.82
N ALA A 251 14.61 35.73 11.86
CA ALA A 251 15.99 35.36 11.56
C ALA A 251 16.81 36.54 11.00
N HIS A 252 16.16 37.47 10.28
CA HIS A 252 16.82 38.67 9.77
C HIS A 252 17.12 39.66 10.88
N GLU A 253 16.11 40.06 11.66
CA GLU A 253 16.25 41.08 12.71
C GLU A 253 17.22 40.63 13.82
N ARG A 254 17.15 39.36 14.23
CA ARG A 254 17.91 38.87 15.40
C ARG A 254 19.30 38.36 15.07
N PHE A 255 19.50 37.79 13.89
CA PHE A 255 20.75 37.14 13.50
C PHE A 255 21.35 37.68 12.20
N ASN A 256 20.77 38.72 11.60
CA ASN A 256 21.20 39.30 10.33
C ASN A 256 21.27 38.28 9.19
N PHE A 257 20.37 37.29 9.19
CA PHE A 257 20.38 36.28 8.14
C PHE A 257 20.14 36.90 6.77
N ASN A 258 21.01 36.55 5.82
CA ASN A 258 20.79 36.85 4.41
C ASN A 258 19.86 35.80 3.77
N SER A 259 19.41 36.05 2.54
CA SER A 259 18.47 35.16 1.85
C SER A 259 19.02 33.73 1.63
N MET A 260 20.34 33.56 1.48
CA MET A 260 20.96 32.25 1.36
C MET A 260 20.91 31.48 2.70
N GLN A 261 21.16 32.16 3.82
CA GLN A 261 21.05 31.57 5.16
C GLN A 261 19.61 31.21 5.50
N GLN A 262 18.63 32.04 5.14
CA GLN A 262 17.21 31.69 5.24
C GLN A 262 16.85 30.48 4.36
N GLY A 263 17.43 30.37 3.16
CA GLY A 263 17.31 29.17 2.32
C GLY A 263 17.85 27.91 3.01
N LYS A 264 19.04 27.98 3.61
CA LYS A 264 19.63 26.89 4.41
C LYS A 264 18.77 26.52 5.63
N MET A 265 18.14 27.51 6.27
CA MET A 265 17.21 27.31 7.38
C MET A 265 15.98 26.48 6.96
N PHE A 266 15.32 26.83 5.85
CA PHE A 266 14.18 26.05 5.36
C PHE A 266 14.58 24.68 4.80
N PHE A 267 15.78 24.56 4.20
CA PHE A 267 16.35 23.27 3.81
C PHE A 267 16.49 22.35 5.03
N TYR A 268 17.05 22.88 6.12
CA TYR A 268 17.18 22.15 7.38
C TYR A 268 15.83 21.68 7.94
N ILE A 269 14.84 22.58 8.02
CA ILE A 269 13.47 22.27 8.47
C ILE A 269 12.87 21.14 7.62
N GLY A 270 12.94 21.25 6.30
CA GLY A 270 12.37 20.28 5.38
C GLY A 270 13.00 18.89 5.47
N ILE A 271 14.32 18.79 5.67
CA ILE A 271 15.01 17.49 5.86
C ILE A 271 14.53 16.80 7.14
N ILE A 272 14.39 17.53 8.25
CA ILE A 272 13.87 16.96 9.49
C ILE A 272 12.42 16.48 9.30
N MET A 273 11.59 17.27 8.62
CA MET A 273 10.21 16.87 8.30
C MET A 273 10.16 15.59 7.45
N ILE A 274 11.04 15.45 6.46
CA ILE A 274 11.18 14.24 5.62
C ILE A 274 11.49 13.01 6.48
N ILE A 275 12.45 13.12 7.40
CA ILE A 275 12.85 12.02 8.30
C ILE A 275 11.69 11.63 9.22
N ILE A 276 11.03 12.61 9.84
CA ILE A 276 9.93 12.38 10.76
C ILE A 276 8.71 11.77 10.05
N GLN A 277 8.35 12.28 8.87
CA GLN A 277 7.21 11.79 8.11
C GLN A 277 7.47 10.40 7.52
N GLY A 278 8.65 10.18 6.92
CA GLY A 278 9.03 8.90 6.33
C GLY A 278 9.32 7.79 7.36
N GLY A 279 9.80 8.18 8.55
CA GLY A 279 10.22 7.26 9.62
C GLY A 279 9.19 7.05 10.71
N TYR A 280 8.89 8.10 11.49
CA TYR A 280 8.06 8.02 12.70
C TYR A 280 6.56 8.02 12.37
N VAL A 281 6.07 9.05 11.65
CA VAL A 281 4.64 9.26 11.41
C VAL A 281 4.01 8.13 10.61
N ARG A 282 4.73 7.61 9.61
CA ARG A 282 4.31 6.47 8.79
C ARG A 282 4.00 5.21 9.63
N LYS A 283 4.61 5.04 10.81
CA LYS A 283 4.45 3.85 11.65
C LYS A 283 3.35 4.00 12.72
N ILE A 284 2.73 5.17 12.83
CA ILE A 284 1.70 5.42 13.84
C ILE A 284 0.40 4.69 13.43
N LYS A 285 -0.11 3.85 14.34
CA LYS A 285 -1.42 3.19 14.18
C LYS A 285 -2.56 4.20 14.18
N THR A 286 -3.64 3.92 13.44
CA THR A 286 -4.80 4.81 13.29
C THR A 286 -5.37 5.28 14.63
N GLU A 287 -5.52 4.38 15.61
CA GLU A 287 -6.00 4.68 16.98
C GLU A 287 -5.14 5.71 17.74
N LYS A 288 -3.84 5.80 17.45
CA LYS A 288 -2.90 6.70 18.14
C LYS A 288 -2.71 8.03 17.41
N GLN A 289 -3.36 8.24 16.25
CA GLN A 289 -3.17 9.44 15.43
C GLN A 289 -3.61 10.70 16.18
N LYS A 290 -4.80 10.71 16.78
CA LYS A 290 -5.31 11.83 17.60
C LYS A 290 -4.39 12.14 18.79
N ALA A 291 -3.98 11.13 19.53
CA ALA A 291 -3.06 11.27 20.67
C ALA A 291 -1.70 11.85 20.24
N THR A 292 -1.19 11.42 19.08
CA THR A 292 0.10 11.88 18.57
C THR A 292 0.02 13.29 17.98
N ALA A 293 -1.09 13.63 17.30
CA ALA A 293 -1.37 15.01 16.87
C ALA A 293 -1.41 15.96 18.05
N SER A 294 -2.07 15.56 19.15
CA SER A 294 -2.05 16.29 20.41
C SER A 294 -0.60 16.53 20.83
N LYS A 295 0.21 15.47 21.02
CA LYS A 295 1.63 15.59 21.43
C LYS A 295 2.41 16.55 20.53
N GLY A 296 2.18 16.50 19.22
CA GLY A 296 2.77 17.43 18.25
C GLY A 296 2.43 18.90 18.55
N ILE A 297 1.20 19.22 18.92
CA ILE A 297 0.79 20.59 19.30
C ILE A 297 1.49 21.06 20.59
N THR A 298 1.69 20.19 21.57
CA THR A 298 2.49 20.53 22.76
C THR A 298 3.95 20.80 22.38
N VAL A 299 4.52 20.01 21.47
CA VAL A 299 5.87 20.28 20.95
C VAL A 299 5.90 21.63 20.20
N SER A 300 4.85 21.99 19.46
CA SER A 300 4.73 23.33 18.83
C SER A 300 4.76 24.46 19.86
N LEU A 301 4.01 24.35 20.95
CA LEU A 301 4.04 25.32 22.06
C LEU A 301 5.48 25.53 22.56
N ILE A 302 6.17 24.43 22.90
CA ILE A 302 7.55 24.48 23.39
C ILE A 302 8.47 25.10 22.33
N SER A 303 8.27 24.74 21.05
CA SER A 303 9.10 25.27 19.96
C SER A 303 8.98 26.78 19.79
N PHE A 304 7.78 27.35 19.87
CA PHE A 304 7.59 28.79 19.70
C PHE A 304 8.11 29.59 20.89
N LEU A 305 7.93 29.09 22.11
CA LEU A 305 8.56 29.67 23.30
C LEU A 305 10.09 29.57 23.25
N ALA A 306 10.63 28.47 22.75
CA ALA A 306 12.06 28.32 22.55
C ALA A 306 12.59 29.22 21.41
N ILE A 307 11.80 29.48 20.36
CA ILE A 307 12.19 30.44 19.31
C ILE A 307 12.23 31.86 19.90
N SER A 308 11.24 32.26 20.71
CA SER A 308 11.20 33.63 21.27
C SER A 308 12.40 33.97 22.16
N LEU A 309 12.96 32.96 22.84
CA LEU A 309 14.12 33.08 23.73
C LEU A 309 15.47 32.88 23.03
N ALA A 310 15.51 32.73 21.70
CA ALA A 310 16.72 32.38 20.99
C ALA A 310 17.76 33.52 20.99
N TRP A 311 18.84 33.35 21.77
CA TRP A 311 19.94 34.32 21.88
C TRP A 311 21.12 34.04 20.95
N ASN A 312 21.24 32.82 20.41
CA ASN A 312 22.28 32.48 19.44
C ASN A 312 21.75 31.54 18.35
N VAL A 313 22.54 31.42 17.27
CA VAL A 313 22.17 30.64 16.08
C VAL A 313 22.00 29.14 16.40
N TYR A 314 22.85 28.56 17.25
CA TYR A 314 22.76 27.13 17.58
C TYR A 314 21.48 26.78 18.35
N TYR A 315 21.14 27.61 19.34
CA TYR A 315 19.90 27.50 20.10
C TYR A 315 18.69 27.71 19.18
N PHE A 316 18.75 28.67 18.26
CA PHE A 316 17.73 28.86 17.24
C PHE A 316 17.51 27.60 16.39
N TYR A 317 18.56 26.98 15.86
CA TYR A 317 18.44 25.71 15.12
C TYR A 317 17.92 24.54 15.99
N GLY A 318 18.27 24.50 17.27
CA GLY A 318 17.68 23.58 18.25
C GLY A 318 16.16 23.76 18.37
N SER A 319 15.70 25.01 18.52
CA SER A 319 14.27 25.35 18.55
C SER A 319 13.57 25.02 17.22
N LEU A 320 14.25 25.23 16.08
CA LEU A 320 13.75 24.84 14.76
C LEU A 320 13.59 23.32 14.59
N THR A 321 14.38 22.52 15.30
CA THR A 321 14.22 21.05 15.32
C THR A 321 12.86 20.69 15.91
N LEU A 322 12.51 21.29 17.07
CA LEU A 322 11.22 21.06 17.73
C LEU A 322 10.06 21.55 16.85
N TYR A 323 10.22 22.71 16.22
CA TYR A 323 9.26 23.25 15.25
C TYR A 323 9.02 22.27 14.09
N SER A 324 10.10 21.73 13.52
CA SER A 324 10.03 20.78 12.39
C SER A 324 9.40 19.45 12.79
N LEU A 325 9.70 18.96 14.01
CA LEU A 325 9.11 17.75 14.58
C LEU A 325 7.59 17.91 14.70
N ALA A 326 7.13 19.04 15.25
CA ALA A 326 5.71 19.31 15.42
C ALA A 326 4.99 19.43 14.08
N SER A 327 5.54 20.20 13.14
CA SER A 327 4.99 20.34 11.78
C SER A 327 4.89 19.01 11.04
N GLY A 328 5.94 18.19 11.15
CA GLY A 328 6.00 16.86 10.53
C GLY A 328 4.91 15.91 11.03
N ILE A 329 4.44 16.07 12.27
CA ILE A 329 3.47 15.19 12.93
C ILE A 329 2.03 15.68 12.75
N VAL A 330 1.73 16.95 13.09
CA VAL A 330 0.35 17.40 13.32
C VAL A 330 -0.52 17.30 12.06
N VAL A 331 -0.06 17.83 10.93
CA VAL A 331 -0.87 17.88 9.69
C VAL A 331 -1.17 16.49 9.12
N PRO A 332 -0.20 15.56 8.99
CA PRO A 332 -0.49 14.20 8.54
C PRO A 332 -1.39 13.42 9.51
N CYS A 333 -1.19 13.54 10.82
CA CYS A 333 -2.02 12.86 11.81
C CYS A 333 -3.47 13.35 11.77
N LEU A 334 -3.71 14.67 11.74
CA LEU A 334 -5.07 15.23 11.62
C LEU A 334 -5.74 14.90 10.28
N THR A 335 -4.97 14.87 9.18
CA THR A 335 -5.51 14.46 7.87
C THR A 335 -5.87 12.97 7.88
N THR A 336 -5.06 12.13 8.53
CA THR A 336 -5.34 10.70 8.71
C THR A 336 -6.62 10.52 9.50
N GLU A 337 -6.74 11.20 10.64
CA GLU A 337 -7.91 11.15 11.52
C GLU A 337 -9.21 11.49 10.79
N VAL A 338 -9.26 12.61 10.06
CA VAL A 338 -10.46 12.97 9.28
C VAL A 338 -10.73 11.96 8.16
N SER A 339 -9.68 11.38 7.57
CA SER A 339 -9.85 10.34 6.54
C SER A 339 -10.30 9.00 7.11
N SER A 340 -10.02 8.71 8.40
CA SER A 340 -10.37 7.45 9.08
C SER A 340 -11.72 7.51 9.78
N GLN A 341 -12.19 8.69 10.20
CA GLN A 341 -13.45 8.91 10.92
C GLN A 341 -14.73 8.49 10.16
N GLY A 342 -14.63 8.05 8.89
CA GLY A 342 -15.73 7.46 8.14
C GLY A 342 -15.99 5.96 8.43
N ILE A 343 -15.29 5.34 9.39
CA ILE A 343 -15.47 3.93 9.77
C ILE A 343 -15.41 3.82 11.29
N PHE A 344 -16.56 3.57 11.92
CA PHE A 344 -16.58 3.00 13.27
C PHE A 344 -16.28 1.50 13.12
N ASN A 345 -15.33 0.97 13.89
CA ASN A 345 -15.15 -0.46 14.09
C ASN A 345 -16.13 -0.90 15.19
N PRO A 346 -17.08 -1.82 14.95
CA PRO A 346 -17.54 -2.72 15.98
C PRO A 346 -16.67 -3.99 15.87
N MET A 347 -15.56 -4.05 16.60
CA MET A 347 -14.73 -5.27 16.64
C MET A 347 -15.36 -6.37 17.54
N HIS A 348 -16.57 -6.16 18.08
CA HIS A 348 -17.18 -7.04 19.07
C HIS A 348 -18.68 -7.38 18.87
N LEU A 349 -19.28 -7.19 17.68
CA LEU A 349 -20.69 -7.58 17.48
C LEU A 349 -20.90 -8.70 16.46
N ASN A 350 -21.69 -9.68 16.88
CA ASN A 350 -22.05 -10.94 16.21
C ASN A 350 -22.26 -10.84 14.70
N PHE A 351 -21.79 -11.90 14.01
CA PHE A 351 -21.81 -12.15 12.56
C PHE A 351 -23.18 -11.93 11.87
N LEU A 352 -24.29 -11.96 12.61
CA LEU A 352 -25.64 -11.74 12.08
C LEU A 352 -25.95 -10.25 11.78
N VAL A 353 -25.34 -9.30 12.52
CA VAL A 353 -25.55 -7.85 12.29
C VAL A 353 -24.65 -7.34 11.16
N PHE A 354 -23.53 -8.02 10.88
CA PHE A 354 -22.61 -7.70 9.78
C PHE A 354 -23.28 -7.74 8.41
N PHE A 355 -24.27 -8.63 8.20
CA PHE A 355 -24.99 -8.74 6.94
C PHE A 355 -26.02 -7.61 6.71
N ILE A 356 -26.51 -6.99 7.80
CA ILE A 356 -27.49 -5.90 7.74
C ILE A 356 -26.80 -4.52 7.76
N GLN A 357 -25.66 -4.37 8.45
CA GLN A 357 -24.93 -3.09 8.57
C GLN A 357 -23.96 -2.78 7.41
N PHE A 358 -23.83 -3.66 6.40
CA PHE A 358 -22.97 -3.42 5.22
C PHE A 358 -23.44 -2.25 4.35
N PHE A 359 -24.64 -1.69 4.61
CA PHE A 359 -25.23 -0.60 3.83
C PHE A 359 -25.15 0.80 4.45
N GLU A 360 -24.81 0.98 5.73
CA GLU A 360 -25.11 2.26 6.42
C GLU A 360 -23.98 2.89 7.27
N THR A 361 -22.71 2.70 6.93
CA THR A 361 -21.63 3.53 7.48
C THR A 361 -20.89 4.26 6.35
N VAL A 362 -20.94 5.60 6.40
CA VAL A 362 -20.49 6.61 5.41
C VAL A 362 -20.11 6.04 4.05
N SER A 363 -21.01 6.22 3.08
CA SER A 363 -20.79 5.83 1.69
C SER A 363 -19.37 6.25 1.22
N PRO A 364 -18.57 5.36 0.60
CA PRO A 364 -17.24 5.67 0.02
C PRO A 364 -17.19 6.87 -0.95
N SER A 365 -18.34 7.49 -1.21
CA SER A 365 -18.58 8.56 -2.17
C SER A 365 -18.48 9.99 -1.64
N GLU A 366 -18.17 10.28 -0.36
CA GLU A 366 -18.11 11.68 0.13
C GLU A 366 -16.72 12.15 0.58
N LYS A 367 -15.70 11.31 0.39
CA LYS A 367 -14.32 11.62 0.81
C LYS A 367 -13.76 12.87 0.13
N GLY A 368 -14.12 13.11 -1.13
CA GLY A 368 -13.69 14.31 -1.85
C GLY A 368 -14.22 15.58 -1.22
N SER A 369 -15.50 15.58 -0.86
CA SER A 369 -16.17 16.69 -0.16
C SER A 369 -15.58 16.92 1.23
N VAL A 370 -15.43 15.87 2.06
CA VAL A 370 -14.85 15.97 3.41
C VAL A 370 -13.43 16.54 3.34
N LEU A 371 -12.55 15.94 2.53
CA LEU A 371 -11.15 16.35 2.43
C LEU A 371 -10.98 17.69 1.70
N GLY A 372 -11.91 18.02 0.80
CA GLY A 372 -11.99 19.32 0.12
C GLY A 372 -12.31 20.44 1.11
N ILE A 373 -13.33 20.28 1.95
CA ILE A 373 -13.68 21.23 3.01
C ILE A 373 -12.53 21.35 4.02
N PHE A 374 -11.99 20.21 4.47
CA PHE A 374 -10.87 20.17 5.41
C PHE A 374 -9.65 20.94 4.87
N ARG A 375 -9.30 20.76 3.59
CA ARG A 375 -8.21 21.50 2.94
C ARG A 375 -8.51 22.98 2.72
N ALA A 376 -9.76 23.33 2.49
CA ALA A 376 -10.17 24.72 2.39
C ALA A 376 -9.95 25.44 3.72
N LEU A 377 -10.36 24.87 4.85
CA LEU A 377 -10.10 25.45 6.18
C LEU A 377 -8.61 25.73 6.38
N GLY A 378 -7.73 24.78 6.04
CA GLY A 378 -6.29 25.01 6.10
C GLY A 378 -5.77 26.10 5.14
N SER A 379 -6.40 26.26 3.98
CA SER A 379 -6.05 27.29 2.99
C SER A 379 -6.51 28.68 3.44
N LEU A 380 -7.68 28.79 4.07
CA LEU A 380 -8.16 30.01 4.71
C LEU A 380 -7.22 30.44 5.85
N ALA A 381 -6.81 29.47 6.67
CA ALA A 381 -5.84 29.69 7.75
C ALA A 381 -4.52 30.26 7.21
N ARG A 382 -3.99 29.72 6.10
CA ARG A 382 -2.78 30.21 5.42
C ARG A 382 -2.95 31.53 4.69
N ALA A 383 -4.16 31.89 4.29
CA ALA A 383 -4.43 33.18 3.66
C ALA A 383 -4.36 34.33 4.69
N ILE A 384 -4.92 34.10 5.88
CA ILE A 384 -5.11 35.13 6.91
C ILE A 384 -3.98 35.12 7.95
N GLY A 385 -3.47 33.94 8.32
CA GLY A 385 -2.45 33.75 9.36
C GLY A 385 -1.21 34.62 9.20
N PRO A 386 -0.54 34.65 8.03
CA PRO A 386 0.60 35.51 7.76
C PRO A 386 0.34 36.99 8.03
N VAL A 387 -0.82 37.50 7.62
CA VAL A 387 -1.21 38.91 7.80
C VAL A 387 -1.40 39.24 9.28
N CYS A 388 -2.10 38.38 10.02
CA CYS A 388 -2.30 38.59 11.46
C CYS A 388 -0.98 38.52 12.24
N ALA A 389 -0.17 37.50 11.99
CA ALA A 389 1.10 37.33 12.70
C ALA A 389 2.11 38.43 12.35
N SER A 390 2.16 38.89 11.09
CA SER A 390 3.03 40.01 10.71
C SER A 390 2.61 41.32 11.36
N THR A 391 1.30 41.59 11.48
CA THR A 391 0.81 42.77 12.20
C THR A 391 1.27 42.74 13.66
N VAL A 392 1.12 41.60 14.35
CA VAL A 392 1.56 41.48 15.75
C VAL A 392 3.08 41.60 15.87
N PHE A 393 3.83 41.00 14.93
CA PHE A 393 5.29 41.05 14.87
C PHE A 393 5.83 42.48 14.80
N TRP A 394 5.28 43.31 13.93
CA TRP A 394 5.77 44.66 13.73
C TRP A 394 5.22 45.68 14.74
N LEU A 395 4.04 45.45 15.32
CA LEU A 395 3.49 46.33 16.36
C LEU A 395 4.06 46.06 17.75
N PHE A 396 4.30 44.80 18.11
CA PHE A 396 4.66 44.39 19.46
C PHE A 396 6.05 43.72 19.56
N GLY A 397 6.72 43.51 18.43
CA GLY A 397 8.04 42.90 18.36
C GLY A 397 8.03 41.38 18.24
N ASP A 398 9.22 40.84 17.99
CA ASP A 398 9.47 39.43 17.70
C ASP A 398 9.14 38.53 18.91
N THR A 399 9.64 38.89 20.09
CA THR A 399 9.55 38.06 21.30
C THR A 399 8.11 37.89 21.76
N ILE A 400 7.32 38.98 21.79
CA ILE A 400 5.90 38.95 22.19
C ILE A 400 5.10 38.11 21.21
N THR A 401 5.37 38.22 19.90
CA THR A 401 4.65 37.48 18.86
C THR A 401 4.77 35.97 19.01
N TYR A 402 5.98 35.47 19.24
CA TYR A 402 6.21 34.04 19.42
C TYR A 402 5.71 33.54 20.79
N ILE A 403 5.72 34.37 21.84
CA ILE A 403 5.09 34.03 23.14
C ILE A 403 3.57 33.91 22.98
N ILE A 404 2.90 34.89 22.36
CA ILE A 404 1.47 34.84 22.07
C ILE A 404 1.15 33.62 21.21
N GLY A 405 1.95 33.36 20.17
CA GLY A 405 1.85 32.17 19.34
C GLY A 405 1.91 30.86 20.12
N GLY A 406 2.85 30.75 21.05
CA GLY A 406 2.95 29.64 21.99
C GLY A 406 1.69 29.51 22.86
N LEU A 407 1.27 30.58 23.54
CA LEU A 407 0.08 30.57 24.40
C LEU A 407 -1.20 30.18 23.64
N LEU A 408 -1.35 30.63 22.39
CA LEU A 408 -2.47 30.22 21.55
C LEU A 408 -2.42 28.71 21.20
N MET A 409 -1.23 28.13 21.04
CA MET A 409 -1.07 26.67 20.90
C MET A 409 -1.43 25.92 22.19
N TRP A 410 -1.22 26.51 23.37
CA TRP A 410 -1.67 25.93 24.65
C TRP A 410 -3.20 25.94 24.78
N VAL A 411 -3.86 27.05 24.43
CA VAL A 411 -5.34 27.10 24.36
C VAL A 411 -5.86 26.04 23.40
N HIS A 412 -5.19 25.90 22.25
CA HIS A 412 -5.52 24.90 21.25
C HIS A 412 -5.38 23.46 21.77
N TRP A 413 -4.32 23.15 22.52
CA TRP A 413 -4.16 21.85 23.17
C TRP A 413 -5.31 21.52 24.13
N ASN A 414 -5.77 22.48 24.94
CA ASN A 414 -6.89 22.28 25.87
C ASN A 414 -8.20 21.91 25.16
N ILE A 415 -8.43 22.43 23.95
CA ILE A 415 -9.57 22.08 23.10
C ILE A 415 -9.50 20.62 22.63
N ILE A 416 -8.30 20.07 22.41
CA ILE A 416 -8.10 18.67 22.01
C ILE A 416 -8.11 17.72 23.21
N SER A 417 -7.46 18.08 24.31
CA SER A 417 -7.35 17.23 25.50
C SER A 417 -8.72 16.99 26.14
N SER A 418 -9.56 18.02 26.22
CA SER A 418 -10.95 17.89 26.66
C SER A 418 -11.74 16.87 25.81
N SER A 419 -11.49 16.76 24.49
CA SER A 419 -12.13 15.72 23.66
C SER A 419 -11.74 14.32 24.06
N GLN A 420 -10.46 14.13 24.37
CA GLN A 420 -9.92 12.80 24.62
C GLN A 420 -10.44 12.26 25.95
N ILE A 421 -10.66 13.14 26.93
CA ILE A 421 -11.25 12.77 28.21
C ILE A 421 -12.69 12.27 28.00
N TYR A 422 -13.51 13.02 27.24
CA TYR A 422 -14.88 12.60 26.94
C TYR A 422 -14.97 11.27 26.16
N GLU A 423 -14.14 11.08 25.12
CA GLU A 423 -14.13 9.81 24.37
C GLU A 423 -13.59 8.62 25.18
N LYS A 424 -12.67 8.87 26.12
CA LYS A 424 -12.11 7.82 26.98
C LYS A 424 -13.09 7.40 28.07
N CYS A 425 -13.96 8.30 28.54
CA CYS A 425 -15.08 7.97 29.44
C CYS A 425 -16.14 7.12 28.72
N ASP A 426 -16.53 7.49 27.49
CA ASP A 426 -17.48 6.70 26.67
C ASP A 426 -16.92 5.28 26.41
N SER A 427 -15.61 5.13 26.14
CA SER A 427 -15.01 3.80 25.92
C SER A 427 -14.80 3.00 27.20
N SER A 428 -14.56 3.65 28.34
CA SER A 428 -14.33 2.95 29.61
C SER A 428 -15.61 2.33 30.16
N ASP A 429 -16.77 2.91 29.87
CA ASP A 429 -18.06 2.35 30.27
C ASP A 429 -18.41 1.10 29.43
N GLU A 430 -17.95 1.01 28.18
CA GLU A 430 -18.06 -0.21 27.33
C GLU A 430 -17.00 -1.28 27.68
N GLU A 431 -15.80 -0.89 28.09
CA GLU A 431 -14.66 -1.79 28.38
C GLU A 431 -14.69 -2.37 29.81
N PHE A 432 -15.46 -1.77 30.73
CA PHE A 432 -15.66 -2.26 32.11
C PHE A 432 -16.61 -3.47 32.18
N ASP A 433 -17.58 -3.58 31.25
CA ASP A 433 -18.47 -4.75 31.13
C ASP A 433 -17.74 -5.97 30.51
N GLU A 434 -16.82 -5.77 29.55
CA GLU A 434 -16.11 -6.88 28.88
C GLU A 434 -14.96 -7.50 29.73
N ASN A 435 -14.34 -6.72 30.62
CA ASN A 435 -13.18 -7.18 31.38
C ASN A 435 -13.54 -7.97 32.65
N HIS A 436 -14.78 -7.86 33.15
CA HIS A 436 -15.24 -8.66 34.28
C HIS A 436 -15.47 -10.14 33.89
N GLU A 437 -15.65 -10.42 32.60
CA GLU A 437 -15.89 -11.76 32.07
C GLU A 437 -14.60 -12.52 31.71
N ARG A 438 -13.51 -11.81 31.37
CA ARG A 438 -12.22 -12.40 30.93
C ARG A 438 -11.27 -12.82 32.05
N ALA A 439 -11.45 -12.32 33.27
CA ALA A 439 -10.45 -12.46 34.35
C ALA A 439 -10.46 -13.82 35.08
N SER A 440 -11.41 -14.72 34.80
CA SER A 440 -11.61 -15.96 35.58
C SER A 440 -10.94 -17.23 35.02
N ILE A 441 -10.31 -17.19 33.82
CA ILE A 441 -10.02 -18.43 33.06
C ILE A 441 -8.51 -18.79 32.93
N PHE A 442 -7.57 -17.91 33.28
CA PHE A 442 -6.14 -18.14 33.00
C PHE A 442 -5.27 -18.40 34.24
N LEU A 443 -5.22 -19.64 34.75
CA LEU A 443 -4.13 -20.10 35.63
C LEU A 443 -3.79 -21.60 35.40
N ASN A 444 -2.47 -21.86 35.22
CA ASN A 444 -1.72 -23.15 35.17
C ASN A 444 -1.84 -23.98 33.87
N GLY A 445 -0.81 -24.52 33.20
CA GLY A 445 0.65 -24.57 33.36
C GLY A 445 1.27 -25.77 32.58
N SER A 446 2.14 -25.45 31.60
CA SER A 446 3.42 -26.13 31.21
C SER A 446 3.54 -27.61 30.72
N ILE A 447 3.92 -27.75 29.43
CA ILE A 447 5.06 -28.46 28.77
C ILE A 447 5.48 -29.87 29.25
N ASP A 448 5.44 -30.91 28.37
CA ASP A 448 6.66 -31.54 27.79
C ASP A 448 6.42 -32.59 26.65
N ALA A 449 7.52 -32.86 25.93
CA ALA A 449 7.75 -33.43 24.59
C ALA A 449 7.34 -34.89 24.22
N LYS A 450 6.95 -35.10 22.94
CA LYS A 450 7.35 -36.24 22.09
C LYS A 450 7.15 -35.97 20.58
N GLN A 451 8.21 -36.19 19.80
CA GLN A 451 8.36 -35.98 18.35
C GLN A 451 8.03 -37.26 17.56
N ASN A 452 7.23 -37.14 16.49
CA ASN A 452 7.57 -37.60 15.12
C ASN A 452 6.43 -37.51 14.09
N HIS A 453 5.31 -36.87 14.41
CA HIS A 453 4.49 -36.16 13.43
C HIS A 453 4.87 -34.68 13.53
N LEU A 454 5.21 -34.00 12.43
CA LEU A 454 5.76 -32.65 12.53
C LEU A 454 4.76 -31.62 13.06
N ILE A 455 3.48 -32.00 13.14
CA ILE A 455 2.47 -31.52 14.08
C ILE A 455 1.50 -32.71 14.31
N GLU A 456 1.61 -33.40 15.45
CA GLU A 456 0.59 -34.37 15.87
C GLU A 456 -0.52 -33.53 16.49
N ARG A 457 -1.60 -33.30 15.73
CA ARG A 457 -2.77 -32.58 16.25
C ARG A 457 -3.54 -33.52 17.16
N GLU A 458 -2.98 -33.79 18.33
CA GLU A 458 -3.46 -34.82 19.25
C GLU A 458 -4.93 -34.57 19.60
N ALA A 459 -5.35 -33.30 19.77
CA ALA A 459 -6.75 -32.99 20.02
C ALA A 459 -7.64 -33.22 18.79
N SER A 460 -7.14 -32.90 17.59
CA SER A 460 -7.87 -33.14 16.34
C SER A 460 -7.98 -34.63 16.00
N GLU A 461 -6.92 -35.43 16.21
CA GLU A 461 -6.92 -36.88 16.03
C GLU A 461 -7.77 -37.58 17.08
N HIS A 462 -7.67 -37.15 18.33
CA HIS A 462 -8.55 -37.62 19.40
C HIS A 462 -10.02 -37.35 19.06
N LEU A 463 -10.36 -36.16 18.58
CA LEU A 463 -11.70 -35.82 18.14
C LEU A 463 -12.18 -36.71 16.98
N ILE A 464 -11.33 -36.96 15.98
CA ILE A 464 -11.65 -37.84 14.85
C ILE A 464 -11.93 -39.26 15.35
N ASN A 465 -11.10 -39.80 16.24
CA ASN A 465 -11.31 -41.13 16.81
C ASN A 465 -12.57 -41.19 17.67
N LYS A 466 -12.76 -40.17 18.52
CA LYS A 466 -13.94 -40.00 19.37
C LYS A 466 -15.23 -39.96 18.55
N MET A 467 -15.23 -39.38 17.35
CA MET A 467 -16.40 -39.40 16.45
C MET A 467 -16.83 -40.80 16.00
N TYR A 468 -15.94 -41.80 16.03
CA TYR A 468 -16.24 -43.20 15.68
C TYR A 468 -16.50 -44.10 16.90
N GLU A 469 -16.15 -43.65 18.11
CA GLU A 469 -16.42 -44.36 19.36
C GLU A 469 -17.89 -44.25 19.80
N GLU A 470 -18.38 -45.28 20.49
CA GLU A 470 -19.71 -45.23 21.11
C GLU A 470 -19.71 -44.20 22.25
N PRO A 471 -20.68 -43.27 22.26
CA PRO A 471 -20.73 -42.24 23.28
C PRO A 471 -21.17 -42.82 24.63
N SER A 472 -20.41 -42.54 25.69
CA SER A 472 -20.69 -43.01 27.05
C SER A 472 -21.13 -41.85 27.94
N GLY A 473 -22.37 -41.87 28.45
CA GLY A 473 -22.90 -40.86 29.39
C GLY A 473 -24.21 -40.23 28.92
N CYS A 474 -24.73 -39.27 29.69
CA CYS A 474 -25.95 -38.53 29.35
C CYS A 474 -25.71 -37.58 28.16
N ALA A 475 -26.75 -37.27 27.39
CA ALA A 475 -26.69 -36.33 26.27
C ALA A 475 -26.05 -34.98 26.63
N VAL A 476 -26.37 -34.44 27.81
CA VAL A 476 -25.85 -33.14 28.26
C VAL A 476 -24.34 -33.19 28.51
N THR A 477 -23.85 -34.23 29.19
CA THR A 477 -22.42 -34.38 29.49
C THR A 477 -21.62 -34.60 28.20
N THR A 478 -22.16 -35.40 27.27
CA THR A 478 -21.51 -35.67 25.98
C THR A 478 -21.40 -34.40 25.12
N VAL A 479 -22.44 -33.57 25.07
CA VAL A 479 -22.42 -32.31 24.30
C VAL A 479 -21.42 -31.31 24.88
N VAL A 480 -21.31 -31.22 26.20
CA VAL A 480 -20.36 -30.30 26.86
C VAL A 480 -18.91 -30.76 26.65
N GLU A 481 -18.64 -32.06 26.82
CA GLU A 481 -17.31 -32.63 26.58
C GLU A 481 -16.89 -32.49 25.12
N ASP A 482 -17.76 -32.86 24.18
CA ASP A 482 -17.47 -32.73 22.76
C ASP A 482 -17.27 -31.25 22.37
N ALA A 483 -18.06 -30.31 22.91
CA ALA A 483 -17.86 -28.88 22.66
C ALA A 483 -16.49 -28.37 23.13
N LEU A 484 -15.99 -28.85 24.27
CA LEU A 484 -14.65 -28.55 24.76
C LEU A 484 -13.57 -29.15 23.83
N ASP A 485 -13.75 -30.39 23.38
CA ASP A 485 -12.83 -31.04 22.46
C ASP A 485 -12.80 -30.35 21.08
N PHE A 486 -13.96 -29.96 20.54
CA PHE A 486 -14.04 -29.16 19.30
C PHE A 486 -13.39 -27.79 19.47
N THR A 487 -13.54 -27.15 20.63
CA THR A 487 -12.89 -25.88 20.93
C THR A 487 -11.37 -26.05 21.01
N LYS A 488 -10.90 -27.11 21.69
CA LYS A 488 -9.48 -27.45 21.80
C LYS A 488 -8.88 -27.74 20.42
N ALA A 489 -9.51 -28.60 19.62
CA ALA A 489 -9.09 -28.91 18.26
C ALA A 489 -9.14 -27.67 17.34
N GLY A 490 -10.13 -26.78 17.52
CA GLY A 490 -10.22 -25.52 16.81
C GLY A 490 -9.09 -24.54 17.14
N ILE A 491 -8.75 -24.40 18.42
CA ILE A 491 -7.62 -23.58 18.89
C ILE A 491 -6.29 -24.16 18.39
N GLU A 492 -6.11 -25.48 18.53
CA GLU A 492 -4.95 -26.22 18.02
C GLU A 492 -4.79 -25.98 16.51
N ALA A 493 -5.85 -26.13 15.71
CA ALA A 493 -5.82 -25.87 14.28
C ALA A 493 -5.49 -24.42 13.88
N ILE A 494 -5.80 -23.44 14.74
CA ILE A 494 -5.45 -22.02 14.52
C ILE A 494 -3.98 -21.77 14.86
N ILE A 495 -3.49 -22.33 15.97
CA ILE A 495 -2.09 -22.20 16.39
C ILE A 495 -1.19 -22.90 15.38
N GLU A 496 -1.62 -24.05 14.89
CA GLU A 496 -0.89 -24.96 14.00
C GLU A 496 -1.40 -24.83 12.56
N ASP A 497 -1.40 -23.61 12.06
CA ASP A 497 -1.87 -23.30 10.70
C ASP A 497 -0.92 -23.85 9.62
N ASP A 498 -1.28 -25.01 9.07
CA ASP A 498 -0.54 -25.70 8.02
C ASP A 498 -0.76 -25.14 6.61
N VAL A 499 -1.78 -24.30 6.42
CA VAL A 499 -2.26 -23.91 5.10
C VAL A 499 -1.98 -22.44 4.82
N THR A 500 -2.40 -21.53 5.69
CA THR A 500 -2.34 -20.09 5.44
C THR A 500 -0.90 -19.57 5.48
N SER A 501 -0.09 -20.10 6.39
CA SER A 501 1.36 -19.88 6.51
C SER A 501 2.14 -20.18 5.21
N ARG A 502 1.66 -21.13 4.40
CA ARG A 502 2.28 -21.54 3.12
C ARG A 502 2.05 -20.55 1.98
N PHE A 503 1.11 -19.61 2.16
CA PHE A 503 0.83 -18.52 1.22
C PHE A 503 1.47 -17.18 1.63
N SER A 504 2.37 -17.21 2.61
CA SER A 504 3.27 -16.11 3.01
C SER A 504 4.74 -16.47 2.74
N ALA A 505 5.58 -15.44 2.62
CA ALA A 505 7.02 -15.59 2.54
C ALA A 505 7.54 -16.52 3.64
N ALA A 506 8.52 -17.37 3.31
CA ALA A 506 9.08 -18.29 4.30
C ALA A 506 9.76 -17.50 5.42
N GLU A 507 9.41 -17.80 6.67
CA GLU A 507 10.06 -17.17 7.82
C GLU A 507 11.51 -17.67 7.94
N LEU A 508 12.43 -16.72 8.05
CA LEU A 508 13.85 -17.00 8.16
C LEU A 508 14.29 -16.88 9.62
N THR A 509 15.02 -17.90 10.08
CA THR A 509 15.70 -17.89 11.38
C THR A 509 16.75 -16.77 11.49
N SER A 510 17.29 -16.31 10.35
CA SER A 510 18.25 -15.21 10.28
C SER A 510 17.83 -14.16 9.23
N TRP A 511 17.85 -12.88 9.60
CA TRP A 511 17.49 -11.79 8.69
C TRP A 511 18.52 -11.57 7.58
N ASN A 512 18.06 -11.54 6.32
CA ASN A 512 18.89 -11.38 5.12
C ASN A 512 18.99 -9.93 4.60
N LEU A 513 18.74 -8.93 5.47
CA LEU A 513 18.73 -7.49 5.14
C LEU A 513 17.69 -7.09 4.08
N LEU A 514 16.76 -7.97 3.71
CA LEU A 514 15.61 -7.63 2.90
C LEU A 514 14.46 -7.26 3.83
N THR A 515 13.88 -6.07 3.66
CA THR A 515 12.79 -5.60 4.52
C THR A 515 11.51 -6.42 4.33
N ARG A 516 11.33 -7.02 3.14
CA ARG A 516 10.14 -7.79 2.77
C ARG A 516 10.07 -9.21 3.35
N SER A 517 11.17 -9.75 3.84
CA SER A 517 11.27 -11.04 4.54
C SER A 517 11.26 -10.86 6.07
N SER A 518 11.04 -9.64 6.56
CA SER A 518 11.08 -9.32 7.99
C SER A 518 9.69 -9.48 8.62
N TYR A 519 9.48 -10.62 9.27
CA TYR A 519 8.39 -10.81 10.23
C TYR A 519 9.01 -10.87 11.64
N GLY A 520 8.63 -9.97 12.54
CA GLY A 520 9.02 -10.03 13.96
C GLY A 520 10.35 -9.38 14.38
N TYR A 521 11.24 -8.96 13.48
CA TYR A 521 12.46 -8.21 13.88
C TYR A 521 12.14 -6.76 14.25
N HIS A 522 11.53 -6.55 15.43
CA HIS A 522 11.11 -5.24 15.91
C HIS A 522 12.26 -4.35 16.42
N LEU A 523 13.45 -4.91 16.64
CA LEU A 523 14.63 -4.22 17.18
C LEU A 523 15.83 -4.36 16.25
N LEU A 524 15.85 -3.53 15.22
CA LEU A 524 17.01 -3.35 14.34
C LEU A 524 18.07 -2.54 15.10
N ASN A 525 19.12 -3.20 15.61
CA ASN A 525 20.26 -2.52 16.21
C ASN A 525 20.87 -1.54 15.19
N TRP A 526 21.33 -0.37 15.62
CA TRP A 526 21.89 0.68 14.74
C TRP A 526 23.03 0.17 13.85
N LYS A 527 23.87 -0.76 14.33
CA LYS A 527 24.93 -1.41 13.53
C LYS A 527 24.35 -2.19 12.35
N LEU A 528 23.28 -2.95 12.60
CA LEU A 528 22.57 -3.72 11.59
C LEU A 528 21.77 -2.80 10.66
N GLY A 529 21.28 -1.67 11.17
CA GLY A 529 20.67 -0.60 10.38
C GLY A 529 21.64 0.07 9.41
N LEU A 530 22.91 0.28 9.79
CA LEU A 530 23.96 0.76 8.89
C LEU A 530 24.27 -0.25 7.79
N LEU A 531 24.44 -1.53 8.15
CA LEU A 531 24.70 -2.61 7.19
C LEU A 531 23.51 -2.76 6.20
N TRP A 532 22.28 -2.67 6.72
CA TRP A 532 21.07 -2.66 5.91
C TRP A 532 21.01 -1.45 4.97
N GLY A 533 21.33 -0.26 5.46
CA GLY A 533 21.38 0.97 4.66
C GLY A 533 22.40 0.87 3.52
N PHE A 534 23.59 0.34 3.81
CA PHE A 534 24.61 0.06 2.80
C PHE A 534 24.13 -0.99 1.78
N GLY A 535 23.48 -2.06 2.25
CA GLY A 535 22.89 -3.06 1.38
C GLY A 535 21.75 -2.51 0.50
N LEU A 536 20.98 -1.54 0.98
CA LEU A 536 19.99 -0.83 0.18
C LEU A 536 20.66 -0.03 -0.94
N ILE A 537 21.76 0.68 -0.64
CA ILE A 537 22.52 1.42 -1.65
C ILE A 537 23.01 0.47 -2.75
N ILE A 538 23.67 -0.64 -2.38
CA ILE A 538 24.17 -1.61 -3.37
C ILE A 538 23.03 -2.19 -4.22
N ARG A 539 21.94 -2.64 -3.59
CA ARG A 539 20.86 -3.31 -4.32
C ARG A 539 20.16 -2.38 -5.31
N TYR A 540 19.91 -1.13 -4.93
CA TYR A 540 19.15 -0.20 -5.77
C TYR A 540 20.01 0.61 -6.75
N PHE A 541 21.26 0.92 -6.41
CA PHE A 541 22.13 1.73 -7.27
C PHE A 541 23.15 0.90 -8.08
N VAL A 542 23.39 -0.36 -7.73
CA VAL A 542 24.34 -1.23 -8.44
C VAL A 542 23.63 -2.45 -9.05
N ILE A 543 23.04 -3.31 -8.22
CA ILE A 543 22.46 -4.58 -8.69
C ILE A 543 21.26 -4.32 -9.62
N PHE A 544 20.32 -3.46 -9.21
CA PHE A 544 19.12 -3.20 -9.98
C PHE A 544 19.38 -2.61 -11.38
N PRO A 545 20.21 -1.56 -11.56
CA PRO A 545 20.53 -1.05 -12.90
C PRO A 545 21.23 -2.08 -13.79
N ILE A 546 22.12 -2.91 -13.22
CA ILE A 546 22.78 -4.00 -13.96
C ILE A 546 21.73 -5.01 -14.43
N ASN A 547 20.89 -5.50 -13.51
CA ASN A 547 19.82 -6.45 -13.79
C ASN A 547 18.82 -5.93 -14.83
N LEU A 548 18.43 -4.66 -14.74
CA LEU A 548 17.55 -4.02 -15.71
C LEU A 548 18.19 -3.94 -17.11
N THR A 549 19.48 -3.64 -17.17
CA THR A 549 20.23 -3.59 -18.43
C THR A 549 20.30 -4.98 -19.07
N ILE A 550 20.60 -6.01 -18.27
CA ILE A 550 20.60 -7.41 -18.71
C ILE A 550 19.21 -7.81 -19.23
N LEU A 551 18.13 -7.44 -18.53
CA LEU A 551 16.77 -7.73 -18.95
C LEU A 551 16.44 -7.12 -20.32
N ILE A 552 16.79 -5.85 -20.53
CA ILE A 552 16.54 -5.15 -21.80
C ILE A 552 17.30 -5.83 -22.93
N ILE A 553 18.57 -6.17 -22.71
CA ILE A 553 19.40 -6.89 -23.69
C ILE A 553 18.80 -8.27 -23.98
N ALA A 554 18.39 -9.01 -22.95
CA ALA A 554 17.82 -10.35 -23.09
C ALA A 554 16.52 -10.33 -23.90
N LEU A 555 15.63 -9.36 -23.64
CA LEU A 555 14.38 -9.19 -24.38
C LEU A 555 14.66 -8.80 -25.84
N PHE A 556 15.64 -7.92 -26.08
CA PHE A 556 16.06 -7.57 -27.43
C PHE A 556 16.58 -8.78 -28.20
N ILE A 557 17.46 -9.59 -27.60
CA ILE A 557 17.98 -10.82 -28.21
C ILE A 557 16.85 -11.81 -28.50
N LEU A 558 15.91 -11.99 -27.58
CA LEU A 558 14.76 -12.88 -27.75
C LEU A 558 13.90 -12.46 -28.95
N ILE A 559 13.57 -11.17 -29.04
CA ILE A 559 12.75 -10.62 -30.14
C ILE A 559 13.50 -10.70 -31.47
N ALA A 560 14.78 -10.31 -31.49
CA ALA A 560 15.62 -10.37 -32.69
C ALA A 560 15.72 -11.80 -33.20
N THR A 561 15.97 -12.76 -32.31
CA THR A 561 16.11 -14.17 -32.67
C THR A 561 14.79 -14.74 -33.21
N GLY A 562 13.66 -14.44 -32.55
CA GLY A 562 12.33 -14.84 -33.00
C GLY A 562 11.94 -14.24 -34.37
N CYS A 563 12.47 -13.08 -34.73
CA CYS A 563 12.30 -12.50 -36.06
C CYS A 563 13.26 -13.10 -37.09
N THR A 564 14.49 -13.46 -36.71
CA THR A 564 15.45 -14.07 -37.65
C THR A 564 15.13 -15.53 -37.98
N ILE A 565 14.56 -16.28 -37.03
CA ILE A 565 14.30 -17.71 -37.21
C ILE A 565 13.24 -17.98 -38.29
N THR A 566 12.37 -17.01 -38.57
CA THR A 566 11.32 -17.13 -39.60
C THR A 566 11.88 -17.14 -41.02
N PHE A 567 13.14 -16.75 -41.23
CA PHE A 567 13.78 -16.80 -42.54
C PHE A 567 14.39 -18.18 -42.87
N ILE A 568 14.48 -19.08 -41.89
CA ILE A 568 15.03 -20.43 -42.09
C ILE A 568 13.93 -21.34 -42.65
N ARG A 569 14.10 -21.83 -43.89
CA ARG A 569 13.14 -22.70 -44.59
C ARG A 569 13.24 -24.19 -44.19
N ASP A 570 14.39 -24.63 -43.72
CA ASP A 570 14.64 -26.01 -43.28
C ASP A 570 14.10 -26.21 -41.85
N GLU A 571 13.02 -26.98 -41.70
CA GLU A 571 12.34 -27.19 -40.42
C GLU A 571 13.21 -27.93 -39.38
N GLU A 572 14.13 -28.82 -39.79
CA GLU A 572 15.01 -29.51 -38.82
C GLU A 572 16.10 -28.58 -38.30
N LYS A 573 16.74 -27.81 -39.19
CA LYS A 573 17.74 -26.80 -38.80
C LYS A 573 17.13 -25.67 -37.99
N LYS A 574 15.94 -25.21 -38.38
CA LYS A 574 15.15 -24.21 -37.65
C LYS A 574 14.91 -24.66 -36.22
N ARG A 575 14.47 -25.90 -35.99
CA ARG A 575 14.27 -26.45 -34.64
C ARG A 575 15.56 -26.53 -33.82
N LYS A 576 16.67 -27.02 -34.39
CA LYS A 576 17.96 -27.11 -33.66
C LYS A 576 18.50 -25.74 -33.26
N ILE A 577 18.43 -24.77 -34.18
CA ILE A 577 18.88 -23.39 -33.93
C ILE A 577 17.96 -22.72 -32.91
N SER A 578 16.63 -22.89 -33.05
CA SER A 578 15.65 -22.32 -32.14
C SER A 578 15.90 -22.79 -30.71
N ARG A 579 16.04 -24.11 -30.50
CA ARG A 579 16.34 -24.68 -29.18
C ARG A 579 17.63 -24.11 -28.57
N SER A 580 18.70 -24.03 -29.37
CA SER A 580 19.98 -23.49 -28.90
C SER A 580 19.88 -22.02 -28.51
N MET A 581 19.17 -21.22 -29.30
CA MET A 581 18.95 -19.80 -29.04
C MET A 581 18.01 -19.56 -27.85
N SER A 582 16.95 -20.35 -27.72
CA SER A 582 16.04 -20.33 -26.57
C SER A 582 16.80 -20.57 -25.27
N LEU A 583 17.68 -21.58 -25.20
CA LEU A 583 18.53 -21.83 -24.02
C LEU A 583 19.42 -20.64 -23.67
N VAL A 584 20.08 -20.01 -24.66
CA VAL A 584 20.90 -18.82 -24.43
C VAL A 584 20.04 -17.67 -23.90
N CYS A 585 18.88 -17.43 -24.50
CA CYS A 585 17.97 -16.37 -24.06
C CYS A 585 17.47 -16.60 -22.63
N TYR A 586 17.05 -17.82 -22.28
CA TYR A 586 16.58 -18.14 -20.94
C TYR A 586 17.68 -17.99 -19.89
N ARG A 587 18.92 -18.39 -20.20
CA ARG A 587 20.07 -18.18 -19.31
C ARG A 587 20.32 -16.71 -19.04
N ILE A 588 20.30 -15.86 -20.07
CA ILE A 588 20.49 -14.40 -19.90
C ILE A 588 19.31 -13.79 -19.13
N LEU A 589 18.07 -14.20 -19.43
CA LEU A 589 16.88 -13.75 -18.71
C LEU A 589 16.95 -14.10 -17.21
N LEU A 590 17.46 -15.28 -16.86
CA LEU A 590 17.63 -15.67 -15.46
C LEU A 590 18.71 -14.82 -14.77
N GLN A 591 19.77 -14.44 -15.50
CA GLN A 591 20.80 -13.52 -14.98
C GLN A 591 20.25 -12.13 -14.68
N ALA A 592 19.18 -11.69 -15.35
CA ALA A 592 18.49 -10.45 -14.99
C ALA A 592 17.88 -10.48 -13.57
N CYS A 593 17.71 -11.65 -12.97
CA CYS A 593 17.30 -11.82 -11.58
C CYS A 593 18.45 -12.25 -10.66
N SER A 594 19.70 -12.12 -11.12
CA SER A 594 20.91 -12.61 -10.43
C SER A 594 20.76 -14.09 -10.03
N GLY A 595 20.23 -14.90 -10.95
CA GLY A 595 19.93 -16.30 -10.70
C GLY A 595 21.16 -17.21 -10.77
N VAL A 596 21.29 -18.07 -9.76
CA VAL A 596 22.35 -19.09 -9.65
C VAL A 596 21.67 -20.43 -9.41
N VAL A 597 21.84 -21.37 -10.35
CA VAL A 597 21.13 -22.65 -10.33
C VAL A 597 22.11 -23.81 -10.39
N THR A 598 21.94 -24.75 -9.48
CA THR A 598 22.67 -26.02 -9.47
C THR A 598 21.75 -27.15 -9.93
N PHE A 599 22.11 -27.81 -11.03
CA PHE A 599 21.32 -28.89 -11.61
C PHE A 599 21.92 -30.26 -11.26
N HIS A 600 21.11 -31.11 -10.64
CA HIS A 600 21.46 -32.45 -10.21
C HIS A 600 20.77 -33.50 -11.08
N ASN A 601 21.46 -34.61 -11.38
CA ASN A 601 20.91 -35.76 -12.13
C ASN A 601 20.36 -35.44 -13.53
N ARG A 602 21.03 -34.57 -14.30
CA ARG A 602 20.57 -34.11 -15.63
C ARG A 602 20.21 -35.22 -16.64
N HIS A 603 20.75 -36.43 -16.48
CA HIS A 603 20.39 -37.59 -17.30
C HIS A 603 18.89 -37.95 -17.23
N ASN A 604 18.20 -37.55 -16.16
CA ASN A 604 16.75 -37.73 -15.97
C ASN A 604 15.91 -36.55 -16.50
N SER A 605 16.50 -35.59 -17.22
CA SER A 605 15.76 -34.47 -17.81
C SER A 605 14.65 -34.96 -18.75
N ALA A 606 13.54 -34.22 -18.81
CA ALA A 606 12.39 -34.56 -19.63
C ALA A 606 12.74 -34.69 -21.12
N LYS A 607 12.20 -35.73 -21.76
CA LYS A 607 12.40 -36.05 -23.18
C LYS A 607 11.13 -35.78 -24.00
N PRO A 608 11.23 -35.56 -25.33
CA PRO A 608 10.07 -35.39 -26.20
C PRO A 608 9.03 -36.51 -26.03
N GLY A 609 7.75 -36.12 -25.95
CA GLY A 609 6.64 -37.03 -25.62
C GLY A 609 6.46 -37.31 -24.12
N GLY A 610 7.19 -36.62 -23.25
CA GLY A 610 7.01 -36.66 -21.80
C GLY A 610 6.41 -35.37 -21.21
N ILE A 611 5.88 -35.47 -19.99
CA ILE A 611 5.43 -34.31 -19.21
C ILE A 611 6.37 -34.11 -18.02
N CYS A 612 6.99 -32.94 -17.94
CA CYS A 612 7.80 -32.49 -16.82
C CYS A 612 6.89 -31.88 -15.74
N VAL A 613 7.00 -32.39 -14.52
CA VAL A 613 6.20 -31.94 -13.36
C VAL A 613 7.13 -31.45 -12.26
N ALA A 614 6.88 -30.24 -11.74
CA ALA A 614 7.67 -29.67 -10.67
C ALA A 614 6.81 -29.00 -9.59
N ASN A 615 7.37 -28.85 -8.38
CA ASN A 615 6.79 -28.00 -7.35
C ASN A 615 6.85 -26.52 -7.76
N HIS A 616 5.92 -25.70 -7.24
CA HIS A 616 5.72 -24.34 -7.74
C HIS A 616 5.82 -23.25 -6.67
N THR A 617 6.95 -22.56 -6.64
CA THR A 617 7.20 -21.42 -5.77
C THR A 617 6.92 -20.08 -6.45
N SER A 618 7.14 -19.99 -7.77
CA SER A 618 7.05 -18.73 -8.50
C SER A 618 6.93 -18.92 -10.02
N PRO A 619 6.51 -17.90 -10.79
CA PRO A 619 6.55 -17.97 -12.25
C PRO A 619 7.97 -18.07 -12.81
N ILE A 620 9.00 -17.70 -12.04
CA ILE A 620 10.41 -17.80 -12.44
C ILE A 620 10.87 -19.27 -12.45
N ASP A 621 10.18 -20.19 -11.78
CA ASP A 621 10.49 -21.63 -11.81
C ASP A 621 10.54 -22.18 -13.24
N ALA A 622 9.63 -21.70 -14.10
CA ALA A 622 9.59 -22.06 -15.52
C ALA A 622 10.88 -21.63 -16.23
N LEU A 623 11.39 -20.44 -15.91
CA LEU A 623 12.64 -19.90 -16.46
C LEU A 623 13.86 -20.63 -15.91
N VAL A 624 13.86 -20.98 -14.62
CA VAL A 624 14.92 -21.77 -13.97
C VAL A 624 15.10 -23.11 -14.67
N LEU A 625 14.02 -23.85 -14.91
CA LEU A 625 14.09 -25.12 -15.64
C LEU A 625 14.49 -24.93 -17.10
N ALA A 626 13.99 -23.86 -17.73
CA ALA A 626 14.28 -23.54 -19.13
C ALA A 626 15.75 -23.17 -19.40
N CYS A 627 16.58 -22.99 -18.37
CA CYS A 627 18.01 -22.72 -18.52
C CYS A 627 18.84 -23.98 -18.86
N ASP A 628 18.35 -25.17 -18.50
CA ASP A 628 19.04 -26.45 -18.77
C ASP A 628 18.38 -27.23 -19.90
N ASN A 629 17.05 -27.22 -20.01
CA ASN A 629 16.31 -27.93 -21.05
C ASN A 629 15.18 -27.08 -21.65
N CYS A 630 14.80 -27.30 -22.90
CA CYS A 630 13.70 -26.57 -23.55
C CYS A 630 12.36 -27.24 -23.27
N TYR A 631 11.35 -26.45 -22.90
CA TYR A 631 10.01 -26.93 -22.58
C TYR A 631 8.93 -26.21 -23.38
N ALA A 632 7.85 -26.93 -23.70
CA ALA A 632 6.60 -26.32 -24.13
C ALA A 632 5.84 -25.81 -22.89
N PHE A 633 5.74 -24.49 -22.75
CA PHE A 633 4.93 -23.87 -21.71
C PHE A 633 3.44 -23.98 -22.00
N VAL A 634 2.66 -24.09 -20.93
CA VAL A 634 1.20 -24.12 -20.94
C VAL A 634 0.67 -22.93 -20.16
N GLY A 635 -0.22 -22.13 -20.76
CA GLY A 635 -0.80 -21.00 -20.03
C GLY A 635 -1.94 -20.29 -20.76
N GLN A 636 -2.38 -19.17 -20.18
CA GLN A 636 -3.43 -18.34 -20.76
C GLN A 636 -2.84 -17.24 -21.65
N ARG A 637 -3.48 -16.97 -22.79
CA ARG A 637 -3.13 -15.85 -23.67
C ARG A 637 -3.35 -14.51 -22.96
N GLN A 638 -2.34 -13.64 -23.00
CA GLN A 638 -2.39 -12.31 -22.40
C GLN A 638 -2.31 -11.22 -23.48
N GLY A 639 -2.93 -10.07 -23.21
CA GLY A 639 -2.85 -8.88 -24.08
C GLY A 639 -1.66 -7.97 -23.77
N GLY A 640 -1.49 -6.91 -24.55
CA GLY A 640 -0.47 -5.88 -24.33
C GLY A 640 0.97 -6.38 -24.55
N PHE A 641 1.91 -5.87 -23.75
CA PHE A 641 3.34 -6.19 -23.88
C PHE A 641 3.65 -7.69 -23.64
N LEU A 642 3.02 -8.32 -22.64
CA LEU A 642 3.19 -9.76 -22.41
C LEU A 642 2.67 -10.60 -23.59
N GLY A 643 1.56 -10.18 -24.21
CA GLY A 643 1.06 -10.82 -25.43
C GLY A 643 2.05 -10.73 -26.59
N PHE A 644 2.72 -9.59 -26.75
CA PHE A 644 3.78 -9.42 -27.75
C PHE A 644 4.98 -10.35 -27.51
N ILE A 645 5.40 -10.52 -26.25
CA ILE A 645 6.45 -11.49 -25.88
C ILE A 645 5.97 -12.94 -26.13
N GLN A 646 4.74 -13.30 -25.73
CA GLN A 646 4.17 -14.62 -25.98
C GLN A 646 4.13 -14.96 -27.47
N ASN A 647 3.75 -14.00 -28.31
CA ASN A 647 3.76 -14.16 -29.77
C ASN A 647 5.18 -14.32 -30.34
N SER A 648 6.18 -13.69 -29.73
CA SER A 648 7.58 -13.85 -30.13
C SER A 648 8.12 -15.23 -29.72
N LEU A 649 7.76 -15.72 -28.54
CA LEU A 649 8.06 -17.07 -28.07
C LEU A 649 7.40 -18.17 -28.93
N LEU A 650 6.15 -17.95 -29.35
CA LEU A 650 5.44 -18.86 -30.26
C LEU A 650 6.12 -19.05 -31.62
N LYS A 651 6.93 -18.08 -32.06
CA LYS A 651 7.72 -18.20 -33.30
C LYS A 651 8.95 -19.10 -33.12
N LEU A 652 9.43 -19.22 -31.89
CA LEU A 652 10.61 -20.03 -31.54
C LEU A 652 10.20 -21.48 -31.30
N ASP A 653 9.18 -21.71 -30.47
CA ASP A 653 8.78 -23.04 -30.05
C ASP A 653 7.24 -23.19 -29.96
N ALA A 654 6.75 -24.42 -30.14
CA ALA A 654 5.34 -24.76 -30.10
C ALA A 654 4.78 -24.75 -28.66
N HIS A 655 4.59 -23.57 -28.09
CA HIS A 655 3.95 -23.38 -26.79
C HIS A 655 2.42 -23.49 -26.87
N ILE A 656 1.79 -23.94 -25.78
CA ILE A 656 0.35 -24.19 -25.71
C ILE A 656 -0.30 -23.04 -24.93
N TRP A 657 -0.97 -22.13 -25.63
CA TRP A 657 -1.72 -21.04 -25.01
C TRP A 657 -3.22 -21.18 -25.23
N PHE A 658 -4.00 -20.98 -24.18
CA PHE A 658 -5.46 -21.05 -24.22
C PHE A 658 -6.10 -19.66 -24.14
N ASP A 659 -7.18 -19.45 -24.89
CA ASP A 659 -8.03 -18.28 -24.75
C ASP A 659 -8.91 -18.39 -23.49
N ARG A 660 -9.43 -17.25 -22.99
CA ARG A 660 -10.16 -17.21 -21.70
C ARG A 660 -11.39 -18.12 -21.66
N GLU A 661 -12.03 -18.32 -22.80
CA GLU A 661 -13.23 -19.13 -22.97
C GLU A 661 -12.92 -20.61 -23.20
N GLU A 662 -11.78 -20.93 -23.86
CA GLU A 662 -11.35 -22.32 -24.09
C GLU A 662 -10.73 -22.95 -22.83
N GLY A 663 -10.06 -22.15 -22.00
CA GLY A 663 -9.37 -22.64 -20.80
C GLY A 663 -10.30 -23.19 -19.70
N SER A 664 -11.60 -22.91 -19.77
CA SER A 664 -12.62 -23.49 -18.88
C SER A 664 -13.08 -24.88 -19.34
N ASP A 665 -12.91 -25.22 -20.62
CA ASP A 665 -13.27 -26.53 -21.17
C ASP A 665 -12.16 -27.56 -20.92
N LYS A 666 -12.34 -28.34 -19.85
CA LYS A 666 -11.39 -29.36 -19.43
C LYS A 666 -11.15 -30.45 -20.49
N LEU A 667 -12.14 -30.74 -21.34
CA LEU A 667 -12.07 -31.81 -22.33
C LEU A 667 -11.21 -31.39 -23.53
N LEU A 668 -11.42 -30.15 -24.00
CA LEU A 668 -10.62 -29.56 -25.07
C LEU A 668 -9.14 -29.41 -24.66
N VAL A 669 -8.88 -28.89 -23.46
CA VAL A 669 -7.52 -28.76 -22.90
C VAL A 669 -6.82 -30.11 -22.85
N ARG A 670 -7.51 -31.15 -22.38
CA ARG A 670 -6.97 -32.51 -22.28
C ARG A 670 -6.60 -33.08 -23.65
N ASN A 671 -7.46 -32.91 -24.65
CA ASN A 671 -7.22 -33.43 -26.00
C ASN A 671 -6.00 -32.76 -26.65
N ARG A 672 -5.86 -31.43 -26.57
CA ARG A 672 -4.67 -30.71 -27.10
C ARG A 672 -3.38 -31.14 -26.42
N LEU A 673 -3.39 -31.33 -25.10
CA LEU A 673 -2.22 -31.83 -24.38
C LEU A 673 -1.85 -33.24 -24.86
N ARG A 674 -2.85 -34.11 -25.09
CA ARG A 674 -2.63 -35.48 -25.60
C ARG A 674 -2.04 -35.49 -27.01
N GLU A 675 -2.58 -34.68 -27.92
CA GLU A 675 -2.05 -34.51 -29.28
C GLU A 675 -0.60 -33.99 -29.28
N HIS A 676 -0.26 -33.10 -28.36
CA HIS A 676 1.11 -32.61 -28.22
C HIS A 676 2.07 -33.68 -27.68
N VAL A 677 1.64 -34.48 -26.70
CA VAL A 677 2.44 -35.58 -26.13
C VAL A 677 2.68 -36.70 -27.15
N GLN A 678 1.71 -36.98 -28.02
CA GLN A 678 1.84 -37.98 -29.09
C GLN A 678 2.84 -37.56 -30.19
N ASP A 679 3.07 -36.25 -30.36
CA ASP A 679 4.02 -35.74 -31.34
C ASP A 679 5.44 -35.63 -30.75
N HIS A 680 6.23 -36.69 -30.94
CA HIS A 680 7.63 -36.76 -30.47
C HIS A 680 8.58 -35.75 -31.14
N SER A 681 8.14 -34.96 -32.14
CA SER A 681 8.95 -33.88 -32.70
C SER A 681 8.91 -32.61 -31.83
N LYS A 682 7.90 -32.46 -30.97
CA LYS A 682 7.69 -31.30 -30.11
C LYS A 682 8.46 -31.39 -28.79
N LEU A 683 8.57 -30.25 -28.11
CA LEU A 683 9.23 -30.18 -26.80
C LEU A 683 8.40 -30.87 -25.71
N PRO A 684 9.04 -31.44 -24.67
CA PRO A 684 8.32 -31.92 -23.49
C PRO A 684 7.51 -30.80 -22.86
N ILE A 685 6.34 -31.14 -22.33
CA ILE A 685 5.45 -30.16 -21.71
C ILE A 685 5.92 -29.89 -20.27
N LEU A 686 5.99 -28.64 -19.85
CA LEU A 686 6.22 -28.28 -18.44
C LEU A 686 4.92 -27.89 -17.77
N ILE A 687 4.58 -28.58 -16.66
CA ILE A 687 3.37 -28.31 -15.87
C ILE A 687 3.70 -28.21 -14.38
N PHE A 688 3.08 -27.23 -13.73
CA PHE A 688 3.08 -27.05 -12.29
C PHE A 688 1.70 -27.48 -11.74
N PRO A 689 1.51 -28.75 -11.34
CA PRO A 689 0.19 -29.32 -11.06
C PRO A 689 -0.47 -28.78 -9.78
N GLU A 690 0.26 -28.05 -8.93
CA GLU A 690 -0.30 -27.33 -7.77
C GLU A 690 -1.32 -26.26 -8.17
N GLY A 691 -1.16 -25.68 -9.37
CA GLY A 691 -2.05 -24.64 -9.90
C GLY A 691 -2.02 -23.31 -9.13
N THR A 692 -1.12 -23.16 -8.16
CA THR A 692 -0.84 -21.93 -7.42
C THR A 692 0.63 -21.92 -6.99
N CYS A 693 1.19 -20.74 -6.79
CA CYS A 693 2.49 -20.60 -6.14
C CYS A 693 2.33 -20.68 -4.62
N ILE A 694 3.20 -21.45 -3.99
CA ILE A 694 3.36 -21.60 -2.53
C ILE A 694 4.78 -21.26 -2.09
N ASN A 695 4.99 -21.03 -0.80
CA ASN A 695 6.33 -20.77 -0.31
C ASN A 695 7.23 -22.01 -0.39
N ASN A 696 8.53 -21.80 -0.26
CA ASN A 696 9.58 -22.79 -0.48
C ASN A 696 9.71 -23.85 0.65
N THR A 697 8.63 -24.15 1.37
CA THR A 697 8.63 -25.06 2.54
C THR A 697 7.86 -26.35 2.35
N SER A 698 6.89 -26.37 1.44
CA SER A 698 5.96 -27.49 1.25
C SER A 698 5.68 -27.77 -0.23
N VAL A 699 4.89 -28.81 -0.51
CA VAL A 699 4.29 -29.12 -1.81
C VAL A 699 2.81 -29.39 -1.62
N MET A 700 1.94 -28.68 -2.35
CA MET A 700 0.48 -28.87 -2.28
C MET A 700 0.01 -30.12 -3.02
N MET A 701 -1.26 -30.47 -2.84
CA MET A 701 -1.92 -31.50 -3.64
C MET A 701 -1.82 -31.21 -5.15
N PHE A 702 -1.38 -32.22 -5.89
CA PHE A 702 -1.29 -32.15 -7.35
C PHE A 702 -2.64 -32.45 -8.00
N ARG A 703 -3.02 -31.63 -8.99
CA ARG A 703 -4.26 -31.85 -9.73
C ARG A 703 -4.14 -33.03 -10.69
N LYS A 704 -5.13 -33.93 -10.65
CA LYS A 704 -5.17 -35.16 -11.47
C LYS A 704 -5.09 -34.95 -12.99
N GLY A 705 -5.54 -33.79 -13.50
CA GLY A 705 -5.68 -33.57 -14.95
C GLY A 705 -4.38 -33.72 -15.75
N SER A 706 -3.23 -33.41 -15.16
CA SER A 706 -1.92 -33.56 -15.81
C SER A 706 -1.44 -35.02 -15.88
N PHE A 707 -1.98 -35.89 -15.02
CA PHE A 707 -1.62 -37.29 -14.88
C PHE A 707 -2.54 -38.24 -15.65
N GLU A 708 -3.59 -37.70 -16.29
CA GLU A 708 -4.51 -38.43 -17.17
C GLU A 708 -4.06 -38.40 -18.65
N VAL A 709 -3.10 -37.54 -19.01
CA VAL A 709 -2.78 -37.23 -20.42
C VAL A 709 -1.57 -37.98 -20.96
N GLY A 710 -0.53 -38.17 -20.15
CA GLY A 710 0.74 -38.76 -20.58
C GLY A 710 1.13 -39.97 -19.73
N ASP A 711 1.74 -40.96 -20.38
CA ASP A 711 2.12 -42.22 -19.73
C ASP A 711 3.42 -42.09 -18.90
N VAL A 712 4.29 -41.15 -19.26
CA VAL A 712 5.59 -40.91 -18.61
C VAL A 712 5.66 -39.49 -18.04
N ILE A 713 5.78 -39.41 -16.71
CA ILE A 713 6.00 -38.16 -15.97
C ILE A 713 7.48 -38.07 -15.59
N TYR A 714 8.07 -36.90 -15.79
CA TYR A 714 9.43 -36.56 -15.38
C TYR A 714 9.35 -35.61 -14.17
N PRO A 715 9.52 -36.12 -12.94
CA PRO A 715 9.40 -35.30 -11.74
C PRO A 715 10.66 -34.46 -11.53
N VAL A 716 10.49 -33.23 -11.08
CA VAL A 716 11.58 -32.31 -10.77
C VAL A 716 11.31 -31.62 -9.44
N ALA A 717 12.29 -31.63 -8.55
CA ALA A 717 12.24 -30.86 -7.31
C ALA A 717 13.07 -29.59 -7.46
N ILE A 718 12.50 -28.45 -7.05
CA ILE A 718 13.16 -27.15 -7.01
C ILE A 718 13.18 -26.68 -5.55
N LYS A 719 14.35 -26.31 -5.04
CA LYS A 719 14.50 -25.72 -3.70
C LYS A 719 15.29 -24.42 -3.79
N TYR A 720 14.69 -23.33 -3.34
CA TYR A 720 15.35 -22.04 -3.24
C TYR A 720 16.12 -21.89 -1.92
N ASP A 721 17.20 -21.11 -1.95
CA ASP A 721 17.87 -20.64 -0.74
C ASP A 721 17.36 -19.25 -0.37
N ALA A 722 16.41 -19.23 0.57
CA ALA A 722 15.76 -18.01 1.02
C ALA A 722 16.71 -17.02 1.72
N ARG A 723 17.96 -17.43 2.06
CA ARG A 723 18.97 -16.53 2.64
C ARG A 723 19.37 -15.41 1.69
N PHE A 724 19.37 -15.65 0.38
CA PHE A 724 19.78 -14.64 -0.63
C PHE A 724 18.60 -13.87 -1.22
N GLY A 725 17.42 -14.49 -1.24
CA GLY A 725 16.20 -13.86 -1.72
C GLY A 725 15.03 -14.82 -1.61
N ASP A 726 13.85 -14.29 -1.31
CA ASP A 726 12.62 -15.07 -1.32
C ASP A 726 12.00 -15.07 -2.73
N ALA A 727 11.96 -16.24 -3.36
CA ALA A 727 11.39 -16.44 -4.68
C ALA A 727 9.85 -16.44 -4.68
N PHE A 728 9.21 -16.59 -3.52
CA PHE A 728 7.76 -16.79 -3.42
C PHE A 728 6.96 -15.64 -4.04
N TRP A 729 6.00 -15.99 -4.90
CA TRP A 729 5.06 -15.02 -5.48
C TRP A 729 3.62 -15.23 -5.01
N ASN A 730 3.05 -14.20 -4.39
CA ASN A 730 1.63 -14.17 -4.08
C ASN A 730 0.87 -13.27 -5.07
N SER A 731 0.28 -13.89 -6.10
CA SER A 731 -0.53 -13.22 -7.13
C SER A 731 -1.71 -12.39 -6.59
N SER A 732 -2.21 -12.71 -5.39
CA SER A 732 -3.33 -11.99 -4.76
C SER A 732 -2.89 -10.71 -4.06
N LYS A 733 -1.60 -10.58 -3.72
CA LYS A 733 -1.04 -9.44 -2.98
C LYS A 733 -0.14 -8.56 -3.84
N VAL A 734 0.62 -9.14 -4.77
CA VAL A 734 1.68 -8.46 -5.52
C VAL A 734 1.52 -8.72 -7.02
N SER A 735 1.59 -7.65 -7.82
CA SER A 735 1.53 -7.77 -9.30
C SER A 735 2.78 -8.45 -9.86
N TYR A 736 2.71 -9.06 -11.05
CA TYR A 736 3.89 -9.72 -11.64
C TYR A 736 5.03 -8.72 -11.91
N PHE A 737 4.70 -7.49 -12.32
CA PHE A 737 5.70 -6.44 -12.54
C PHE A 737 6.40 -6.04 -11.24
N GLU A 738 5.63 -5.82 -10.18
CA GLU A 738 6.18 -5.51 -8.85
C GLU A 738 7.04 -6.66 -8.33
N TYR A 739 6.60 -7.91 -8.53
CA TYR A 739 7.37 -9.10 -8.21
C TYR A 739 8.69 -9.18 -8.99
N LEU A 740 8.69 -8.87 -10.29
CA LEU A 740 9.92 -8.83 -11.08
C LEU A 740 10.90 -7.78 -10.54
N MET A 741 10.40 -6.57 -10.23
CA MET A 741 11.22 -5.51 -9.61
C MET A 741 11.78 -5.95 -8.25
N MET A 742 10.98 -6.70 -7.47
CA MET A 742 11.42 -7.31 -6.22
C MET A 742 12.56 -8.31 -6.47
N MET A 743 12.47 -9.15 -7.50
CA MET A 743 13.52 -10.14 -7.80
C MET A 743 14.81 -9.49 -8.28
N MET A 744 14.72 -8.47 -9.14
CA MET A 744 15.89 -7.72 -9.63
C MET A 744 16.57 -6.88 -8.54
N THR A 745 15.91 -6.65 -7.39
CA THR A 745 16.45 -5.94 -6.22
C THR A 745 16.80 -6.87 -5.05
N SER A 746 16.70 -8.20 -5.24
CA SER A 746 17.22 -9.21 -4.32
C SER A 746 18.75 -9.23 -4.33
N TRP A 747 19.37 -9.95 -3.40
CA TRP A 747 20.82 -10.22 -3.49
C TRP A 747 21.13 -11.22 -4.61
N ALA A 748 20.43 -12.35 -4.60
CA ALA A 748 20.49 -13.36 -5.66
C ALA A 748 19.28 -14.29 -5.55
N LEU A 749 18.97 -14.97 -6.66
CA LEU A 749 18.00 -16.06 -6.69
C LEU A 749 18.80 -17.37 -6.79
N VAL A 750 19.09 -17.98 -5.63
CA VAL A 750 19.88 -19.22 -5.57
C VAL A 750 18.95 -20.41 -5.41
N CYS A 751 19.08 -21.43 -6.26
CA CYS A 751 18.30 -22.66 -6.11
C CYS A 751 19.01 -23.92 -6.62
N ASP A 752 18.54 -25.04 -6.10
CA ASP A 752 18.91 -26.39 -6.52
C ASP A 752 17.74 -27.05 -7.25
N VAL A 753 18.05 -27.74 -8.34
CA VAL A 753 17.10 -28.45 -9.18
C VAL A 753 17.51 -29.92 -9.27
N TRP A 754 16.66 -30.83 -8.80
CA TRP A 754 16.89 -32.27 -8.90
C TRP A 754 15.95 -32.89 -9.93
N TYR A 755 16.53 -33.47 -10.98
CA TYR A 755 15.79 -34.30 -11.93
C TYR A 755 15.65 -35.73 -11.38
N LEU A 756 14.40 -36.15 -11.13
CA LEU A 756 14.10 -37.49 -10.60
C LEU A 756 13.90 -38.49 -11.75
N PRO A 757 14.11 -39.80 -11.51
CA PRO A 757 13.83 -40.83 -12.50
C PRO A 757 12.40 -40.74 -13.05
N PRO A 758 12.18 -41.00 -14.35
CA PRO A 758 10.86 -40.96 -14.95
C PRO A 758 9.92 -41.98 -14.28
N MET A 759 8.68 -41.55 -14.04
CA MET A 759 7.66 -42.35 -13.37
C MET A 759 6.52 -42.64 -14.35
N VAL A 760 6.07 -43.89 -14.36
CA VAL A 760 4.90 -44.34 -15.11
C VAL A 760 3.83 -44.81 -14.14
N ARG A 761 2.57 -44.77 -14.57
CA ARG A 761 1.43 -45.27 -13.81
C ARG A 761 1.50 -46.79 -13.67
N GLN A 762 1.26 -47.30 -12.47
CA GLN A 762 1.26 -48.75 -12.19
C GLN A 762 -0.08 -49.39 -12.55
N ASP A 763 -0.09 -50.71 -12.75
CA ASP A 763 -1.30 -51.48 -13.03
C ASP A 763 -2.30 -51.35 -11.88
N GLY A 764 -3.51 -50.86 -12.18
CA GLY A 764 -4.57 -50.63 -11.19
C GLY A 764 -4.43 -49.33 -10.37
N GLU A 765 -3.35 -48.56 -10.50
CA GLU A 765 -3.18 -47.26 -9.86
C GLU A 765 -4.13 -46.24 -10.51
N ASP A 766 -4.84 -45.40 -9.76
CA ASP A 766 -5.63 -44.30 -10.34
C ASP A 766 -4.77 -43.04 -10.60
N ALA A 767 -5.30 -42.05 -11.32
CA ALA A 767 -4.53 -40.83 -11.63
C ALA A 767 -4.24 -39.97 -10.39
N ILE A 768 -5.02 -40.11 -9.30
CA ILE A 768 -4.85 -39.35 -8.06
C ILE A 768 -3.74 -39.98 -7.21
N ALA A 769 -3.75 -41.30 -7.06
CA ALA A 769 -2.71 -42.09 -6.43
C ALA A 769 -1.37 -41.91 -7.14
N PHE A 770 -1.37 -41.91 -8.48
CA PHE A 770 -0.17 -41.62 -9.26
C PHE A 770 0.35 -40.20 -9.01
N ALA A 771 -0.52 -39.19 -9.03
CA ALA A 771 -0.16 -37.81 -8.71
C ALA A 771 0.42 -37.68 -7.29
N SER A 772 -0.16 -38.38 -6.32
CA SER A 772 0.30 -38.41 -4.93
C SER A 772 1.70 -39.04 -4.80
N ARG A 773 1.94 -40.15 -5.50
CA ARG A 773 3.26 -40.81 -5.53
C ARG A 773 4.34 -39.91 -6.14
N VAL A 774 4.01 -39.19 -7.22
CA VAL A 774 4.93 -38.22 -7.84
C VAL A 774 5.18 -37.02 -6.91
N LYS A 775 4.13 -36.49 -6.28
CA LYS A 775 4.22 -35.41 -5.27
C LYS A 775 5.17 -35.79 -4.13
N LYS A 776 4.99 -36.99 -3.57
CA LYS A 776 5.84 -37.52 -2.48
C LYS A 776 7.30 -37.67 -2.89
N ALA A 777 7.56 -38.10 -4.12
CA ALA A 777 8.92 -38.18 -4.65
C ALA A 777 9.59 -36.78 -4.74
N ILE A 778 8.86 -35.78 -5.25
CA ILE A 778 9.33 -34.39 -5.33
C ILE A 778 9.56 -33.79 -3.94
N ALA A 779 8.61 -33.97 -3.02
CA ALA A 779 8.69 -33.46 -1.66
C ALA A 779 9.91 -34.04 -0.92
N LYS A 780 10.14 -35.35 -1.04
CA LYS A 780 11.31 -36.03 -0.46
C LYS A 780 12.62 -35.52 -1.04
N ALA A 781 12.71 -35.35 -2.36
CA ALA A 781 13.93 -34.86 -3.00
C ALA A 781 14.26 -33.40 -2.65
N GLY A 782 13.24 -32.54 -2.53
CA GLY A 782 13.42 -31.13 -2.19
C GLY A 782 13.49 -30.82 -0.68
N GLY A 783 13.31 -31.83 0.19
CA GLY A 783 13.18 -31.60 1.64
C GLY A 783 12.00 -30.68 1.96
N LEU A 784 10.84 -30.96 1.35
CA LEU A 784 9.61 -30.17 1.48
C LEU A 784 8.54 -30.98 2.22
N VAL A 785 7.69 -30.27 2.97
CA VAL A 785 6.55 -30.88 3.67
C VAL A 785 5.46 -31.24 2.66
N GLU A 786 4.95 -32.47 2.74
CA GLU A 786 3.82 -32.92 1.93
C GLU A 786 2.51 -32.43 2.53
N LEU A 787 1.67 -31.77 1.72
CA LEU A 787 0.33 -31.36 2.14
C LEU A 787 -0.75 -32.11 1.34
N GLU A 788 -1.88 -32.36 2.01
CA GLU A 788 -3.05 -33.01 1.42
C GLU A 788 -4.04 -32.02 0.79
N TRP A 789 -3.89 -30.73 1.12
CA TRP A 789 -4.79 -29.68 0.70
C TRP A 789 -4.49 -29.17 -0.70
N ASP A 790 -5.53 -28.65 -1.36
CA ASP A 790 -5.41 -28.02 -2.65
C ASP A 790 -5.05 -26.52 -2.56
N GLY A 791 -4.50 -25.99 -3.65
CA GLY A 791 -4.15 -24.58 -3.74
C GLY A 791 -5.35 -23.61 -3.81
N GLN A 792 -6.59 -24.09 -3.90
CA GLN A 792 -7.77 -23.21 -4.01
C GLN A 792 -8.09 -22.52 -2.69
N LEU A 793 -7.68 -23.10 -1.56
CA LEU A 793 -7.79 -22.50 -0.23
C LEU A 793 -7.08 -21.14 -0.10
N LYS A 794 -6.18 -20.82 -1.05
CA LYS A 794 -5.60 -19.47 -1.17
C LYS A 794 -6.63 -18.38 -1.49
N ARG A 795 -7.76 -18.74 -2.11
CA ARG A 795 -8.74 -17.79 -2.68
C ARG A 795 -10.18 -18.06 -2.27
N HIS A 796 -10.50 -19.31 -1.93
CA HIS A 796 -11.86 -19.72 -1.58
C HIS A 796 -11.83 -20.43 -0.24
N PHE A 797 -12.89 -20.25 0.54
CA PHE A 797 -13.10 -21.04 1.74
C PHE A 797 -13.38 -22.50 1.38
N VAL A 798 -13.23 -23.37 2.37
CA VAL A 798 -13.62 -24.79 2.27
C VAL A 798 -15.07 -24.87 1.77
N LYS A 799 -15.34 -25.79 0.84
CA LYS A 799 -16.69 -25.98 0.28
C LYS A 799 -17.68 -26.31 1.41
N SER A 800 -18.87 -25.74 1.35
CA SER A 800 -19.95 -25.99 2.33
C SER A 800 -20.25 -27.47 2.48
N GLU A 801 -20.24 -28.24 1.38
CA GLU A 801 -20.44 -29.70 1.41
C GLU A 801 -19.50 -30.45 2.36
N VAL A 802 -18.24 -30.00 2.50
CA VAL A 802 -17.26 -30.63 3.40
C VAL A 802 -17.58 -30.27 4.85
N ILE A 803 -17.94 -29.00 5.09
CA ILE A 803 -18.38 -28.52 6.41
C ILE A 803 -19.66 -29.25 6.84
N ASP A 804 -20.62 -29.39 5.93
CA ASP A 804 -21.90 -30.03 6.18
C ASP A 804 -21.76 -31.53 6.41
N LYS A 805 -20.84 -32.21 5.70
CA LYS A 805 -20.48 -33.61 6.02
C LYS A 805 -19.87 -33.75 7.42
N GLN A 806 -19.01 -32.82 7.84
CA GLN A 806 -18.46 -32.83 9.18
C GLN A 806 -19.55 -32.64 10.24
N ARG A 807 -20.46 -31.67 10.01
CA ARG A 807 -21.64 -31.42 10.85
C ARG A 807 -22.58 -32.62 10.89
N GLN A 808 -22.77 -33.30 9.77
CA GLN A 808 -23.60 -34.49 9.69
C GLN A 808 -23.03 -35.62 10.54
N LYS A 809 -21.72 -35.90 10.44
CA LYS A 809 -21.09 -36.92 11.30
C LYS A 809 -21.24 -36.61 12.78
N TYR A 810 -21.12 -35.33 13.17
CA TYR A 810 -21.34 -34.92 14.56
C TYR A 810 -22.82 -35.03 14.97
N SER A 811 -23.74 -34.65 14.09
CA SER A 811 -25.18 -34.83 14.29
C SER A 811 -25.55 -36.30 14.48
N GLU A 812 -24.97 -37.21 13.69
CA GLU A 812 -25.19 -38.66 13.81
C GLU A 812 -24.71 -39.19 15.16
N ARG A 813 -23.60 -38.66 15.69
CA ARG A 813 -23.11 -38.99 17.03
C ARG A 813 -24.08 -38.54 18.13
N ILE A 814 -24.56 -37.30 18.09
CA ILE A 814 -25.53 -36.79 19.07
C ILE A 814 -26.83 -37.61 19.05
N MET A 815 -27.32 -37.95 17.85
CA MET A 815 -28.55 -38.74 17.69
C MET A 815 -28.42 -40.14 18.31
N ARG A 816 -27.23 -40.75 18.30
CA ARG A 816 -26.99 -42.04 18.98
C ARG A 816 -27.14 -41.91 20.51
N VAL A 817 -26.67 -40.80 21.10
CA VAL A 817 -26.82 -40.54 22.54
C VAL A 817 -28.28 -40.33 22.96
N GLN A 818 -29.04 -39.57 22.16
CA GLN A 818 -30.45 -39.33 22.44
C GLN A 818 -31.31 -40.60 22.36
N LEU A 819 -31.00 -41.50 21.41
CA LEU A 819 -31.70 -42.78 21.31
C LEU A 819 -31.45 -43.67 22.53
N ASP A 820 -30.23 -43.69 23.07
CA ASP A 820 -29.92 -44.45 24.30
C ASP A 820 -30.56 -43.84 25.55
N ASP A 821 -30.58 -42.50 25.67
CA ASP A 821 -31.26 -41.79 26.76
C ASP A 821 -32.79 -42.03 26.71
N ASP A 822 -33.42 -41.95 25.53
CA ASP A 822 -34.86 -42.19 25.35
C ASP A 822 -35.25 -43.66 25.61
N VAL A 823 -34.41 -44.62 25.23
CA VAL A 823 -34.60 -46.05 25.52
C VAL A 823 -34.45 -46.34 27.02
N SER A 824 -33.44 -45.76 27.69
CA SER A 824 -33.30 -45.82 29.15
C SER A 824 -34.49 -45.18 29.87
N HIS A 825 -34.99 -44.04 29.38
CA HIS A 825 -36.15 -43.35 29.97
C HIS A 825 -37.45 -44.14 29.78
N MET A 826 -37.64 -44.81 28.62
CA MET A 826 -38.77 -45.72 28.41
C MET A 826 -38.70 -46.98 29.28
N LEU A 827 -37.51 -47.55 29.49
CA LEU A 827 -37.31 -48.69 30.40
C LEU A 827 -37.59 -48.27 31.86
N HIS A 828 -37.22 -47.06 32.26
CA HIS A 828 -37.54 -46.53 33.59
C HIS A 828 -39.03 -46.25 33.77
N CYS A 829 -39.72 -45.68 32.78
CA CYS A 829 -41.17 -45.45 32.84
C CYS A 829 -41.97 -46.78 32.88
N LYS A 830 -41.52 -47.83 32.18
CA LYS A 830 -42.15 -49.16 32.24
C LYS A 830 -42.05 -49.79 33.64
N ASN A 831 -40.94 -49.57 34.34
CA ASN A 831 -40.75 -50.09 35.70
C ASN A 831 -41.49 -49.26 36.78
N SER A 832 -41.96 -48.05 36.46
CA SER A 832 -42.74 -47.22 37.39
C SER A 832 -44.27 -47.40 37.28
N GLU A 833 -44.78 -48.06 36.23
CA GLU A 833 -46.21 -48.41 36.12
C GLU A 833 -46.56 -49.75 36.79
N GLU A 834 -45.57 -50.45 37.36
CA GLU A 834 -45.74 -51.76 38.02
C GLU A 834 -45.63 -51.73 39.57
N TYR A 835 -45.76 -50.54 40.19
CA TYR A 835 -45.80 -50.37 41.66
C TYR A 835 -47.05 -49.67 42.17
#